data_AF-X6LZN0-F1
#
_entry.id   AF-X6LZN0-F1
#
_cell.length_a   1.000
_cell.length_b   1.000
_cell.length_c   1.000
_cell.angle_alpha   90.00
_cell.angle_beta   90.00
_cell.angle_gamma   90.00
#
_symmetry.space_group_name_H-M   'P 1'
#
loop_
_entity.id
_entity.type
_entity.pdbx_description
1 polymer ?
#
loop_
_entity_poly.entity_id
_entity_poly.type
_entity_poly.pdbx_seq_one_letter_code
_entity_poly.pdbx_strand_id
1 'polypeptide(L)'
;MIHQIFKEPPPLFNTWTNIPHSKIGEFNDNLEGARGLIGGYDNDLLFIAHFPKNMQVIDLKTMQNMSQVQNATLPKEEYEFGVEHCAFVPLTIGDEPVTNHYILFCHSTGLLIKFDEKNRAFQYDTLPTCKALRNFTFYSFFHLYDFLFVCGGMSSTDKKKSKNIWKFAMKKKTWSECSVTLPIESSSTCAIMNHDYTYAHVIGGTNSAEKRQKIHIRINMEELLEKSELLQIVQEKMQPRKESCLSIPQSIELGDEQKQEGETDKIGEMPRELEEIEKAMSDIQKGLQMLQHEIHMDWDNVNWNRTDLWGSDGLVSELNKKLNKKTFEIISFLTCVSKLKQNLAEILDRTQQASKQNLKRFQDTQLKLVEKRDMKNSLKKELDNVMRRYVQCVNEWNVLALEVQADDSKQKTDGLMKVLTSTIETNTNLLQRCKESSNKMVTSQQENKERMHEQLKKLKSKWPQWKEHHIAIFIGQTLNSTKRQIHDFCDTVRHNHIDVQSFSKMTEHELATTFHIAEFLDACLVHDSFHLVRYMYPIDGGRPIGMQCIPDVLLCPISRTIMKDPVIVTDGKTYDQASITIDACLHREYASLKSEHVYNSGIAHVVLAVNVGRHHITNRENKENSIKRFLKYIKQNQNKLNLNCKLITIYAKKFKNINNLRDVRNKQNIECSKYKLNKTLSKICEKFMLRIGALNNKQDKC
;
A
#
# COMPACT_ATOMS: atom_id res chain seq x y z
N MET A 1 8.56 -1.27 -52.61
CA MET A 1 8.18 -2.37 -51.71
C MET A 1 8.85 -2.16 -50.35
N ILE A 2 8.45 -1.10 -49.62
CA ILE A 2 8.92 -0.81 -48.26
C ILE A 2 7.71 -1.03 -47.36
N HIS A 3 7.72 -2.14 -46.63
CA HIS A 3 6.66 -2.48 -45.69
C HIS A 3 6.68 -1.51 -44.51
N GLN A 4 5.49 -1.01 -44.20
CA GLN A 4 5.14 -0.28 -42.99
C GLN A 4 5.64 -1.02 -41.74
N ILE A 5 6.61 -0.43 -41.06
CA ILE A 5 6.77 -0.61 -39.62
C ILE A 5 5.99 0.55 -39.01
N PHE A 6 4.67 0.39 -38.86
CA PHE A 6 3.93 1.21 -37.92
C PHE A 6 4.50 0.92 -36.54
N LYS A 7 5.31 1.85 -36.04
CA LYS A 7 5.58 1.98 -34.61
C LYS A 7 4.22 2.20 -33.95
N GLU A 8 3.78 1.25 -33.13
CA GLU A 8 2.66 1.52 -32.22
C GLU A 8 3.01 2.78 -31.43
N PRO A 9 2.13 3.80 -31.35
CA PRO A 9 2.35 4.95 -30.49
C PRO A 9 2.51 4.46 -29.04
N PRO A 10 3.31 5.15 -28.21
CA PRO A 10 3.38 4.83 -26.79
C PRO A 10 1.96 4.83 -26.18
N PRO A 11 1.69 3.97 -25.17
CA PRO A 11 0.39 3.95 -24.52
C PRO A 11 0.05 5.37 -24.06
N LEU A 12 -1.04 5.91 -24.59
CA LEU A 12 -1.46 7.29 -24.40
C LEU A 12 -1.86 7.50 -22.94
N PHE A 13 -0.92 8.00 -22.14
CA PHE A 13 -1.13 8.32 -20.73
C PHE A 13 -2.19 9.43 -20.59
N ASN A 14 -3.11 9.32 -19.63
CA ASN A 14 -4.19 10.28 -19.37
C ASN A 14 -5.16 10.57 -20.55
N THR A 15 -5.32 9.64 -21.49
CA THR A 15 -6.34 9.76 -22.54
C THR A 15 -7.43 8.70 -22.39
N TRP A 16 -8.67 9.09 -22.70
CA TRP A 16 -9.74 8.12 -22.89
C TRP A 16 -9.55 7.48 -24.27
N THR A 17 -9.16 6.21 -24.27
CA THR A 17 -9.04 5.42 -25.50
C THR A 17 -10.31 4.61 -25.68
N ASN A 18 -10.87 4.65 -26.89
CA ASN A 18 -11.95 3.74 -27.25
C ASN A 18 -11.37 2.33 -27.32
N ILE A 19 -11.98 1.38 -26.60
CA ILE A 19 -11.54 -0.01 -26.58
C ILE A 19 -12.09 -0.72 -27.83
N PRO A 20 -11.24 -1.06 -28.82
CA PRO A 20 -11.69 -1.65 -30.07
C PRO A 20 -12.41 -2.98 -29.80
N HIS A 21 -13.54 -3.22 -30.48
CA HIS A 21 -14.34 -4.45 -30.35
C HIS A 21 -14.99 -4.69 -28.98
N SER A 22 -14.97 -3.72 -28.06
CA SER A 22 -15.81 -3.80 -26.86
C SER A 22 -17.29 -3.68 -27.25
N LYS A 23 -18.08 -4.71 -26.91
CA LYS A 23 -19.54 -4.73 -27.11
C LYS A 23 -20.27 -4.40 -25.80
N ILE A 24 -19.83 -3.35 -25.12
CA ILE A 24 -20.42 -2.94 -23.84
C ILE A 24 -21.33 -1.75 -24.13
N GLY A 25 -22.64 -1.91 -23.92
CA GLY A 25 -23.62 -0.87 -24.21
C GLY A 25 -23.96 -0.77 -25.70
N GLU A 26 -24.74 -1.73 -26.21
CA GLU A 26 -25.39 -1.57 -27.51
C GLU A 26 -26.36 -0.38 -27.47
N PHE A 27 -26.76 0.16 -28.63
CA PHE A 27 -27.63 1.34 -28.70
C PHE A 27 -28.95 1.19 -27.91
N ASN A 28 -29.43 -0.05 -27.77
CA ASN A 28 -30.66 -0.36 -27.04
C ASN A 28 -30.43 -0.66 -25.55
N ASP A 29 -29.18 -0.75 -25.08
CA ASP A 29 -28.86 -1.00 -23.68
C ASP A 29 -29.08 0.28 -22.87
N ASN A 30 -29.93 0.19 -21.84
CA ASN A 30 -30.01 1.23 -20.83
C ASN A 30 -28.95 0.96 -19.75
N LEU A 31 -27.85 1.70 -19.82
CA LEU A 31 -26.77 1.66 -18.82
C LEU A 31 -26.91 2.75 -17.74
N GLU A 32 -28.04 3.44 -17.67
CA GLU A 32 -28.30 4.40 -16.60
C GLU A 32 -28.20 3.71 -15.24
N GLY A 33 -27.36 4.28 -14.36
CA GLY A 33 -27.15 3.74 -13.03
C GLY A 33 -26.41 2.40 -12.96
N ALA A 34 -25.83 1.90 -14.07
CA ALA A 34 -25.05 0.67 -14.09
C ALA A 34 -23.89 0.70 -13.08
N ARG A 35 -23.49 -0.49 -12.59
CA ARG A 35 -22.40 -0.68 -11.63
C ARG A 35 -21.47 -1.78 -12.09
N GLY A 36 -20.17 -1.49 -12.06
CA GLY A 36 -19.10 -2.41 -12.40
C GLY A 36 -18.29 -2.84 -11.18
N LEU A 37 -17.89 -4.11 -11.12
CA LEU A 37 -16.93 -4.64 -10.16
C LEU A 37 -15.89 -5.50 -10.87
N ILE A 38 -14.63 -5.36 -10.48
CA ILE A 38 -13.56 -6.27 -10.91
C ILE A 38 -13.54 -7.46 -9.97
N GLY A 39 -13.43 -8.67 -10.53
CA GLY A 39 -13.28 -9.92 -9.81
C GLY A 39 -12.75 -11.01 -10.73
N GLY A 40 -13.14 -12.24 -10.48
CA GLY A 40 -12.48 -13.42 -11.07
C GLY A 40 -11.35 -13.92 -10.17
N TYR A 41 -10.96 -15.18 -10.32
CA TYR A 41 -9.85 -15.79 -9.58
C TYR A 41 -8.54 -15.01 -9.78
N ASP A 42 -8.34 -14.44 -10.97
CA ASP A 42 -7.15 -13.66 -11.34
C ASP A 42 -7.41 -12.14 -11.37
N ASN A 43 -8.55 -11.66 -10.86
CA ASN A 43 -9.00 -10.25 -10.98
C ASN A 43 -9.01 -9.74 -12.44
N ASP A 44 -9.38 -10.62 -13.37
CA ASP A 44 -9.37 -10.40 -14.81
C ASP A 44 -10.77 -10.37 -15.42
N LEU A 45 -11.82 -10.31 -14.60
CA LEU A 45 -13.21 -10.21 -15.04
C LEU A 45 -13.85 -8.92 -14.51
N LEU A 46 -14.58 -8.22 -15.36
CA LEU A 46 -15.43 -7.09 -15.01
C LEU A 46 -16.90 -7.50 -15.07
N PHE A 47 -17.55 -7.46 -13.91
CA PHE A 47 -18.97 -7.75 -13.73
C PHE A 47 -19.75 -6.45 -13.78
N ILE A 48 -20.74 -6.36 -14.66
CA ILE A 48 -21.60 -5.18 -14.78
C ILE A 48 -23.04 -5.58 -14.47
N ALA A 49 -23.61 -4.98 -13.44
CA ALA A 49 -25.05 -5.01 -13.15
C ALA A 49 -25.71 -3.78 -13.78
N HIS A 50 -26.72 -3.97 -14.62
CA HIS A 50 -27.41 -2.87 -15.30
C HIS A 50 -28.90 -3.14 -15.57
N PHE A 51 -29.60 -2.07 -15.91
CA PHE A 51 -31.03 -2.08 -16.19
C PHE A 51 -31.35 -2.92 -17.45
N PRO A 52 -32.53 -3.58 -17.52
CA PRO A 52 -33.51 -3.70 -16.45
C PRO A 52 -33.12 -4.69 -15.37
N LYS A 53 -32.56 -5.85 -15.71
CA LYS A 53 -32.27 -6.94 -14.75
C LYS A 53 -31.09 -7.80 -15.23
N ASN A 54 -30.05 -7.17 -15.79
CA ASN A 54 -29.01 -7.87 -16.52
C ASN A 54 -27.66 -7.82 -15.81
N MET A 55 -26.93 -8.93 -15.90
CA MET A 55 -25.52 -9.06 -15.55
C MET A 55 -24.72 -9.31 -16.82
N GLN A 56 -23.66 -8.54 -17.04
CA GLN A 56 -22.67 -8.80 -18.07
C GLN A 56 -21.33 -9.13 -17.41
N VAL A 57 -20.54 -9.99 -18.05
CA VAL A 57 -19.17 -10.33 -17.63
C VAL A 57 -18.25 -10.05 -18.80
N ILE A 58 -17.23 -9.21 -18.58
CA ILE A 58 -16.23 -8.85 -19.57
C ILE A 58 -14.89 -9.42 -19.11
N ASP A 59 -14.22 -10.13 -20.01
CA ASP A 59 -12.83 -10.54 -19.79
C ASP A 59 -11.93 -9.32 -20.03
N LEU A 60 -11.20 -8.89 -19.00
CA LEU A 60 -10.33 -7.70 -19.02
C LEU A 60 -9.03 -7.90 -19.81
N LYS A 61 -8.64 -9.15 -20.11
CA LYS A 61 -7.45 -9.44 -20.92
C LYS A 61 -7.77 -9.27 -22.41
N THR A 62 -8.98 -9.68 -22.81
CA THR A 62 -9.45 -9.61 -24.19
C THR A 62 -10.33 -8.39 -24.46
N MET A 63 -10.84 -7.75 -23.40
CA MET A 63 -11.85 -6.69 -23.43
C MET A 63 -13.14 -7.08 -24.17
N GLN A 64 -13.48 -8.36 -24.14
CA GLN A 64 -14.67 -8.91 -24.80
C GLN A 64 -15.70 -9.40 -23.77
N ASN A 65 -16.98 -9.28 -24.13
CA ASN A 65 -18.05 -9.93 -23.37
C ASN A 65 -17.85 -11.44 -23.40
N MET A 66 -17.97 -12.05 -22.23
CA MET A 66 -17.92 -13.49 -22.11
C MET A 66 -19.18 -14.09 -22.74
N SER A 67 -19.00 -14.82 -23.84
CA SER A 67 -20.12 -15.49 -24.52
C SER A 67 -20.66 -16.65 -23.68
N GLN A 68 -21.98 -16.88 -23.75
CA GLN A 68 -22.68 -18.03 -23.15
C GLN A 68 -22.72 -18.01 -21.61
N VAL A 69 -22.74 -16.82 -20.99
CA VAL A 69 -22.98 -16.73 -19.55
C VAL A 69 -24.42 -17.14 -19.23
N GLN A 70 -24.56 -18.16 -18.39
CA GLN A 70 -25.85 -18.71 -17.96
C GLN A 70 -26.39 -17.94 -16.76
N ASN A 71 -27.72 -17.85 -16.69
CA ASN A 71 -28.44 -17.16 -15.61
C ASN A 71 -28.01 -15.69 -15.45
N ALA A 72 -27.67 -14.99 -16.54
CA ALA A 72 -27.27 -13.58 -16.51
C ALA A 72 -28.41 -12.61 -16.12
N THR A 73 -29.65 -13.09 -16.05
CA THR A 73 -30.80 -12.28 -15.64
C THR A 73 -31.01 -12.39 -14.12
N LEU A 74 -31.04 -11.25 -13.44
CA LEU A 74 -31.28 -11.18 -12.00
C LEU A 74 -32.69 -11.72 -11.65
N PRO A 75 -32.86 -12.41 -10.50
CA PRO A 75 -34.14 -12.99 -10.10
C PRO A 75 -35.29 -11.97 -10.08
N LYS A 76 -36.48 -12.42 -10.48
CA LYS A 76 -37.70 -11.61 -10.44
C LYS A 76 -38.17 -11.45 -9.00
N GLU A 77 -37.91 -10.31 -8.39
CA GLU A 77 -38.82 -9.78 -7.37
C GLU A 77 -39.93 -8.97 -8.05
N GLU A 78 -41.08 -8.83 -7.38
CA GLU A 78 -42.34 -8.20 -7.85
C GLU A 78 -42.22 -6.71 -8.28
N TYR A 79 -41.01 -6.17 -8.35
CA TYR A 79 -40.78 -4.76 -8.62
C TYR A 79 -40.65 -4.45 -10.11
N GLU A 80 -41.43 -3.45 -10.51
CA GLU A 80 -41.61 -2.93 -11.86
C GLU A 80 -40.37 -2.15 -12.36
N PHE A 81 -39.53 -1.64 -11.44
CA PHE A 81 -38.50 -0.64 -11.74
C PHE A 81 -37.10 -1.17 -12.11
N GLY A 82 -36.88 -2.49 -12.11
CA GLY A 82 -35.59 -3.07 -12.48
C GLY A 82 -34.44 -2.79 -11.48
N VAL A 83 -33.19 -2.89 -11.95
CA VAL A 83 -31.96 -2.70 -11.20
C VAL A 83 -31.19 -1.53 -11.79
N GLU A 84 -31.44 -0.35 -11.25
CA GLU A 84 -30.73 0.89 -11.54
C GLU A 84 -30.16 1.48 -10.23
N HIS A 85 -29.05 2.21 -10.32
CA HIS A 85 -28.41 2.89 -9.18
C HIS A 85 -28.17 1.98 -7.96
N CYS A 86 -27.94 0.69 -8.18
CA CYS A 86 -27.77 -0.29 -7.12
C CYS A 86 -26.50 -0.07 -6.30
N ALA A 87 -26.48 -0.58 -5.07
CA ALA A 87 -25.25 -0.87 -4.34
C ALA A 87 -24.76 -2.25 -4.79
N PHE A 88 -23.61 -2.29 -5.44
CA PHE A 88 -22.98 -3.53 -5.91
C PHE A 88 -21.54 -3.56 -5.38
N VAL A 89 -21.26 -4.49 -4.47
CA VAL A 89 -19.96 -4.63 -3.79
C VAL A 89 -19.52 -6.09 -3.69
N PRO A 90 -18.21 -6.39 -3.55
CA PRO A 90 -17.77 -7.74 -3.21
C PRO A 90 -18.29 -8.14 -1.82
N LEU A 91 -18.56 -9.43 -1.63
CA LEU A 91 -18.77 -10.01 -0.31
C LEU A 91 -17.41 -10.08 0.40
N THR A 92 -17.32 -9.56 1.61
CA THR A 92 -16.14 -9.68 2.47
C THR A 92 -16.47 -10.48 3.73
N ILE A 93 -15.56 -11.37 4.12
CA ILE A 93 -15.63 -12.14 5.37
C ILE A 93 -14.28 -12.05 6.07
N GLY A 94 -14.25 -11.41 7.23
CA GLY A 94 -13.01 -11.15 7.96
C GLY A 94 -12.09 -10.22 7.19
N ASP A 95 -12.65 -9.19 6.53
CA ASP A 95 -11.96 -8.18 5.71
C ASP A 95 -11.30 -8.70 4.43
N GLU A 96 -11.59 -9.94 4.06
CA GLU A 96 -11.08 -10.53 2.81
C GLU A 96 -12.23 -10.70 1.82
N PRO A 97 -12.07 -10.25 0.56
CA PRO A 97 -13.06 -10.47 -0.47
C PRO A 97 -13.19 -11.97 -0.76
N VAL A 98 -14.42 -12.47 -0.72
CA VAL A 98 -14.74 -13.83 -1.12
C VAL A 98 -14.82 -13.85 -2.65
N THR A 99 -13.85 -14.50 -3.29
CA THR A 99 -13.75 -14.55 -4.75
C THR A 99 -15.08 -14.95 -5.39
N ASN A 100 -15.49 -14.19 -6.40
CA ASN A 100 -16.72 -14.38 -7.17
C ASN A 100 -18.02 -14.37 -6.37
N HIS A 101 -18.00 -13.79 -5.17
CA HIS A 101 -19.20 -13.55 -4.37
C HIS A 101 -19.42 -12.04 -4.24
N TYR A 102 -20.62 -11.61 -4.57
CA TYR A 102 -20.99 -10.20 -4.61
C TYR A 102 -22.32 -9.98 -3.90
N ILE A 103 -22.49 -8.79 -3.33
CA ILE A 103 -23.73 -8.35 -2.74
C ILE A 103 -24.31 -7.26 -3.63
N LEU A 104 -25.59 -7.40 -3.96
CA LEU A 104 -26.35 -6.39 -4.67
C LEU A 104 -27.56 -5.99 -3.83
N PHE A 105 -27.71 -4.69 -3.58
CA PHE A 105 -28.94 -4.11 -3.06
C PHE A 105 -29.48 -3.06 -4.03
N CYS A 106 -30.77 -3.11 -4.31
CA CYS A 106 -31.48 -2.16 -5.14
C CYS A 106 -32.96 -2.19 -4.75
N HIS A 107 -33.54 -1.05 -4.35
CA HIS A 107 -34.90 -1.02 -3.81
C HIS A 107 -35.12 -2.05 -2.68
N SER A 108 -36.12 -2.92 -2.84
CA SER A 108 -36.44 -4.03 -1.95
C SER A 108 -35.65 -5.30 -2.24
N THR A 109 -34.77 -5.28 -3.24
CA THR A 109 -34.04 -6.46 -3.70
C THR A 109 -32.69 -6.50 -3.03
N GLY A 110 -32.41 -7.62 -2.37
CA GLY A 110 -31.13 -7.94 -1.76
C GLY A 110 -30.67 -9.31 -2.25
N LEU A 111 -29.53 -9.36 -2.93
CA LEU A 111 -29.00 -10.57 -3.54
C LEU A 111 -27.56 -10.83 -3.10
N LEU A 112 -27.27 -12.07 -2.77
CA LEU A 112 -25.92 -12.63 -2.78
C LEU A 112 -25.74 -13.34 -4.12
N ILE A 113 -24.88 -12.77 -4.95
CA ILE A 113 -24.57 -13.25 -6.30
C ILE A 113 -23.29 -14.06 -6.23
N LYS A 114 -23.29 -15.27 -6.80
CA LYS A 114 -22.10 -16.11 -6.96
C LYS A 114 -21.87 -16.35 -8.44
N PHE A 115 -20.62 -16.27 -8.87
CA PHE A 115 -20.26 -16.60 -10.25
C PHE A 115 -19.34 -17.81 -10.30
N ASP A 116 -19.79 -18.85 -11.00
CA ASP A 116 -18.97 -20.02 -11.32
C ASP A 116 -18.27 -19.78 -12.65
N GLU A 117 -16.98 -19.46 -12.61
CA GLU A 117 -16.18 -19.19 -13.82
C GLU A 117 -16.06 -20.41 -14.75
N LYS A 118 -16.03 -21.63 -14.19
CA LYS A 118 -15.87 -22.87 -14.97
C LYS A 118 -17.12 -23.14 -15.78
N ASN A 119 -18.28 -23.01 -15.15
CA ASN A 119 -19.58 -23.24 -15.77
C ASN A 119 -20.15 -21.96 -16.44
N ARG A 120 -19.50 -20.81 -16.25
CA ARG A 120 -19.92 -19.48 -16.68
C ARG A 120 -21.37 -19.20 -16.28
N ALA A 121 -21.71 -19.48 -15.03
CA ALA A 121 -23.09 -19.43 -14.56
C ALA A 121 -23.20 -18.60 -13.28
N PHE A 122 -24.22 -17.75 -13.22
CA PHE A 122 -24.59 -17.09 -11.98
C PHE A 122 -25.50 -17.97 -11.11
N GLN A 123 -25.33 -17.83 -9.80
CA GLN A 123 -26.22 -18.34 -8.77
C GLN A 123 -26.62 -17.18 -7.85
N TYR A 124 -27.86 -17.22 -7.37
CA TYR A 124 -28.46 -16.15 -6.60
C TYR A 124 -29.07 -16.68 -5.32
N ASP A 125 -28.67 -16.11 -4.19
CA ASP A 125 -29.31 -16.29 -2.89
C ASP A 125 -29.94 -14.97 -2.45
N THR A 126 -31.10 -15.00 -1.80
CA THR A 126 -31.73 -13.80 -1.27
C THR A 126 -31.04 -13.33 0.02
N LEU A 127 -30.92 -12.01 0.17
CA LEU A 127 -30.43 -11.34 1.37
C LEU A 127 -31.55 -10.51 2.00
N PRO A 128 -31.57 -10.38 3.34
CA PRO A 128 -32.54 -9.54 4.02
C PRO A 128 -32.33 -8.07 3.65
N THR A 129 -33.43 -7.40 3.33
CA THR A 129 -33.43 -6.01 2.88
C THR A 129 -33.78 -5.04 4.00
N CYS A 130 -33.27 -3.81 3.93
CA CYS A 130 -33.65 -2.76 4.86
C CYS A 130 -35.05 -2.22 4.53
N LYS A 131 -36.02 -2.39 5.43
CA LYS A 131 -37.39 -1.89 5.24
C LYS A 131 -37.43 -0.39 4.95
N ALA A 132 -36.54 0.39 5.56
CA ALA A 132 -36.44 1.84 5.34
C ALA A 132 -35.92 2.20 3.95
N LEU A 133 -35.13 1.33 3.31
CA LEU A 133 -34.57 1.54 1.97
C LEU A 133 -35.42 0.92 0.85
N ARG A 134 -36.52 0.25 1.17
CA ARG A 134 -37.36 -0.50 0.22
C ARG A 134 -37.76 0.32 -1.01
N ASN A 135 -38.06 1.61 -0.80
CA ASN A 135 -38.46 2.54 -1.87
C ASN A 135 -37.37 3.58 -2.17
N PHE A 136 -36.16 3.44 -1.65
CA PHE A 136 -35.07 4.39 -1.89
C PHE A 136 -34.21 3.96 -3.08
N THR A 137 -33.85 4.94 -3.90
CA THR A 137 -32.88 4.84 -5.01
C THR A 137 -31.93 6.05 -4.98
N PHE A 138 -30.98 6.13 -5.91
CA PHE A 138 -29.99 7.21 -6.02
C PHE A 138 -29.19 7.47 -4.73
N TYR A 139 -29.01 6.48 -3.87
CA TYR A 139 -28.09 6.58 -2.75
C TYR A 139 -26.66 6.38 -3.22
N SER A 140 -25.70 6.94 -2.48
CA SER A 140 -24.30 6.54 -2.61
C SER A 140 -24.00 5.37 -1.69
N PHE A 141 -22.95 4.62 -1.99
CA PHE A 141 -22.54 3.50 -1.18
C PHE A 141 -21.03 3.33 -1.22
N PHE A 142 -20.50 2.69 -0.19
CA PHE A 142 -19.13 2.22 -0.11
C PHE A 142 -19.07 1.04 0.86
N HIS A 143 -18.01 0.24 0.81
CA HIS A 143 -17.80 -0.85 1.77
C HIS A 143 -16.50 -0.64 2.51
N LEU A 144 -16.45 -1.13 3.76
CA LEU A 144 -15.26 -1.15 4.60
C LEU A 144 -15.37 -2.36 5.54
N TYR A 145 -14.32 -3.18 5.60
CA TYR A 145 -14.34 -4.46 6.31
C TYR A 145 -15.54 -5.32 5.83
N ASP A 146 -16.26 -5.94 6.75
CA ASP A 146 -17.46 -6.75 6.51
C ASP A 146 -18.75 -5.90 6.53
N PHE A 147 -18.66 -4.61 6.20
CA PHE A 147 -19.79 -3.68 6.22
C PHE A 147 -19.99 -2.98 4.88
N LEU A 148 -21.24 -2.93 4.42
CA LEU A 148 -21.69 -2.05 3.34
C LEU A 148 -22.41 -0.84 3.94
N PHE A 149 -22.04 0.36 3.54
CA PHE A 149 -22.69 1.61 3.94
C PHE A 149 -23.47 2.19 2.76
N VAL A 150 -24.67 2.67 3.05
CA VAL A 150 -25.57 3.35 2.12
C VAL A 150 -25.89 4.73 2.68
N CYS A 151 -25.65 5.79 1.90
CA CYS A 151 -25.77 7.18 2.33
C CYS A 151 -26.83 7.93 1.51
N GLY A 152 -27.80 8.52 2.20
CA GLY A 152 -28.83 9.36 1.61
C GLY A 152 -29.78 8.61 0.69
N GLY A 153 -30.03 9.16 -0.49
CA GLY A 153 -30.94 8.61 -1.50
C GLY A 153 -32.27 9.36 -1.56
N MET A 154 -33.11 8.95 -2.51
CA MET A 154 -34.43 9.51 -2.77
C MET A 154 -35.49 8.42 -2.78
N SER A 155 -36.57 8.66 -2.06
CA SER A 155 -37.76 7.81 -2.07
C SER A 155 -38.48 7.92 -3.41
N SER A 156 -38.74 6.79 -4.04
CA SER A 156 -39.45 6.72 -5.32
C SER A 156 -40.91 7.14 -5.20
N THR A 157 -41.51 6.96 -4.01
CA THR A 157 -42.93 7.21 -3.76
C THR A 157 -43.28 8.67 -3.50
N ASP A 158 -42.51 9.37 -2.65
CA ASP A 158 -42.80 10.76 -2.25
C ASP A 158 -41.71 11.76 -2.66
N LYS A 159 -40.69 11.29 -3.39
CA LYS A 159 -39.54 12.07 -3.86
C LYS A 159 -38.74 12.75 -2.74
N LYS A 160 -38.96 12.36 -1.47
CA LYS A 160 -38.17 12.90 -0.36
C LYS A 160 -36.77 12.34 -0.37
N LYS A 161 -35.81 13.21 -0.07
CA LYS A 161 -34.40 12.86 0.05
C LYS A 161 -34.08 12.49 1.49
N SER A 162 -33.13 11.60 1.67
CA SER A 162 -32.67 11.16 2.98
C SER A 162 -31.31 11.76 3.31
N LYS A 163 -31.07 11.96 4.60
CA LYS A 163 -29.74 12.21 5.16
C LYS A 163 -29.20 11.02 5.94
N ASN A 164 -29.98 9.95 6.09
CA ASN A 164 -29.62 8.84 6.95
C ASN A 164 -28.52 7.99 6.30
N ILE A 165 -27.73 7.35 7.16
CA ILE A 165 -26.70 6.40 6.76
C ILE A 165 -27.08 5.05 7.32
N TRP A 166 -27.18 4.05 6.45
CA TRP A 166 -27.49 2.68 6.81
C TRP A 166 -26.26 1.81 6.63
N LYS A 167 -26.03 0.88 7.55
CA LYS A 167 -24.96 -0.12 7.45
C LYS A 167 -25.55 -1.52 7.39
N PHE A 168 -24.99 -2.36 6.52
CA PHE A 168 -25.28 -3.78 6.42
C PHE A 168 -24.05 -4.58 6.86
N ALA A 169 -24.20 -5.36 7.92
CA ALA A 169 -23.16 -6.27 8.39
C ALA A 169 -23.21 -7.57 7.57
N MET A 170 -22.25 -7.79 6.69
CA MET A 170 -22.24 -8.90 5.72
C MET A 170 -22.24 -10.27 6.41
N LYS A 171 -21.45 -10.42 7.47
CA LYS A 171 -21.34 -11.66 8.27
C LYS A 171 -22.63 -12.02 8.99
N LYS A 172 -23.31 -11.02 9.58
CA LYS A 172 -24.57 -11.21 10.31
C LYS A 172 -25.79 -11.20 9.39
N LYS A 173 -25.63 -10.69 8.16
CA LYS A 173 -26.71 -10.39 7.21
C LYS A 173 -27.79 -9.51 7.86
N THR A 174 -27.39 -8.43 8.53
CA THR A 174 -28.31 -7.54 9.23
C THR A 174 -28.09 -6.08 8.85
N TRP A 175 -29.18 -5.35 8.70
CA TRP A 175 -29.18 -3.90 8.53
C TRP A 175 -29.33 -3.19 9.87
N SER A 176 -28.67 -2.06 10.01
CA SER A 176 -28.83 -1.13 11.14
C SER A 176 -28.61 0.30 10.67
N GLU A 177 -29.24 1.25 11.33
CA GLU A 177 -29.01 2.67 11.09
C GLU A 177 -27.74 3.14 11.83
N CYS A 178 -26.93 4.00 11.20
CA CYS A 178 -25.82 4.65 11.87
C CYS A 178 -26.33 5.83 12.72
N SER A 179 -25.68 6.09 13.86
CA SER A 179 -25.99 7.26 14.69
C SER A 179 -25.64 8.59 14.01
N VAL A 180 -24.68 8.56 13.08
CA VAL A 180 -24.28 9.71 12.26
C VAL A 180 -25.17 9.80 11.03
N THR A 181 -25.55 11.03 10.68
CA THR A 181 -26.30 11.35 9.46
C THR A 181 -25.52 12.35 8.61
N LEU A 182 -25.86 12.43 7.32
CA LEU A 182 -25.39 13.49 6.45
C LEU A 182 -25.91 14.85 6.97
N PRO A 183 -25.12 15.93 6.85
CA PRO A 183 -25.55 17.27 7.25
C PRO A 183 -26.72 17.80 6.40
N ILE A 184 -26.94 17.25 5.20
CA ILE A 184 -27.93 17.70 4.24
C ILE A 184 -28.60 16.46 3.62
N GLU A 185 -29.92 16.54 3.41
CA GLU A 185 -30.66 15.55 2.64
C GLU A 185 -30.20 15.57 1.17
N SER A 186 -29.78 14.42 0.67
CA SER A 186 -29.16 14.36 -0.65
C SER A 186 -29.40 13.02 -1.33
N SER A 187 -29.56 13.06 -2.65
CA SER A 187 -29.55 11.89 -3.53
C SER A 187 -28.59 12.13 -4.70
N SER A 188 -28.37 11.10 -5.51
CA SER A 188 -27.48 11.10 -6.68
C SER A 188 -26.04 11.49 -6.33
N THR A 189 -25.61 11.13 -5.12
CA THR A 189 -24.24 11.34 -4.63
C THR A 189 -23.32 10.20 -5.07
N CYS A 190 -22.03 10.47 -5.05
CA CYS A 190 -20.98 9.44 -5.13
C CYS A 190 -20.31 9.32 -3.76
N ALA A 191 -20.00 8.11 -3.31
CA ALA A 191 -19.20 7.90 -2.12
C ALA A 191 -17.91 7.16 -2.45
N ILE A 192 -16.81 7.58 -1.85
CA ILE A 192 -15.49 6.99 -2.02
C ILE A 192 -14.71 7.01 -0.71
N MET A 193 -13.98 5.93 -0.43
CA MET A 193 -13.07 5.86 0.71
C MET A 193 -11.72 6.50 0.37
N ASN A 194 -11.08 7.13 1.35
CA ASN A 194 -9.70 7.56 1.22
C ASN A 194 -8.71 6.38 1.41
N HIS A 195 -7.46 6.58 1.02
CA HIS A 195 -6.44 5.52 0.97
C HIS A 195 -6.14 4.88 2.34
N ASP A 196 -6.22 5.65 3.43
CA ASP A 196 -5.97 5.16 4.79
C ASP A 196 -7.23 4.67 5.51
N TYR A 197 -8.37 4.62 4.81
CA TYR A 197 -9.68 4.22 5.32
C TYR A 197 -10.18 5.00 6.54
N THR A 198 -9.65 6.19 6.79
CA THR A 198 -10.06 7.03 7.93
C THR A 198 -11.33 7.82 7.64
N TYR A 199 -11.58 8.15 6.36
CA TYR A 199 -12.72 8.95 5.96
C TYR A 199 -13.42 8.39 4.71
N ALA A 200 -14.75 8.38 4.76
CA ALA A 200 -15.59 8.30 3.58
C ALA A 200 -15.87 9.70 3.06
N HIS A 201 -15.79 9.89 1.75
CA HIS A 201 -16.10 11.14 1.07
C HIS A 201 -17.37 10.97 0.25
N VAL A 202 -18.40 11.77 0.56
CA VAL A 202 -19.64 11.85 -0.22
C VAL A 202 -19.61 13.14 -1.05
N ILE A 203 -19.69 13.02 -2.37
CA ILE A 203 -19.42 14.09 -3.33
C ILE A 203 -20.64 14.29 -4.24
N GLY A 204 -20.97 15.55 -4.51
CA GLY A 204 -21.99 15.95 -5.48
C GLY A 204 -23.41 15.76 -4.95
N GLY A 205 -24.31 15.29 -5.80
CA GLY A 205 -25.71 15.06 -5.47
C GLY A 205 -26.67 16.19 -5.81
N THR A 206 -27.92 16.01 -5.42
CA THR A 206 -29.01 16.97 -5.60
C THR A 206 -29.71 17.24 -4.27
N ASN A 207 -30.13 18.49 -4.06
CA ASN A 207 -30.89 18.87 -2.86
C ASN A 207 -32.39 18.67 -3.06
N SER A 208 -33.19 18.96 -2.04
CA SER A 208 -34.66 18.85 -2.09
C SER A 208 -35.33 19.64 -3.23
N ALA A 209 -34.67 20.67 -3.77
CA ALA A 209 -35.13 21.45 -4.93
C ALA A 209 -34.63 20.92 -6.29
N GLU A 210 -34.10 19.69 -6.33
CA GLU A 210 -33.47 19.04 -7.50
C GLU A 210 -32.28 19.81 -8.10
N LYS A 211 -31.70 20.76 -7.35
CA LYS A 211 -30.54 21.51 -7.81
C LYS A 211 -29.29 20.69 -7.55
N ARG A 212 -28.45 20.54 -8.58
CA ARG A 212 -27.12 19.93 -8.47
C ARG A 212 -26.29 20.66 -7.41
N GLN A 213 -25.70 19.89 -6.52
CA GLN A 213 -24.91 20.38 -5.40
C GLN A 213 -23.42 20.23 -5.69
N LYS A 214 -22.64 21.24 -5.30
CA LYS A 214 -21.17 21.22 -5.32
C LYS A 214 -20.64 20.89 -3.91
N ILE A 215 -21.25 19.91 -3.25
CA ILE A 215 -20.92 19.52 -1.87
C ILE A 215 -19.86 18.42 -1.85
N HIS A 216 -19.02 18.47 -0.82
CA HIS A 216 -18.07 17.43 -0.47
C HIS A 216 -18.14 17.22 1.04
N ILE A 217 -18.71 16.11 1.45
CA ILE A 217 -18.89 15.74 2.85
C ILE A 217 -17.84 14.70 3.18
N ARG A 218 -17.11 14.92 4.27
CA ARG A 218 -16.15 13.96 4.82
C ARG A 218 -16.74 13.36 6.10
N ILE A 219 -16.86 12.04 6.14
CA ILE A 219 -17.43 11.29 7.26
C ILE A 219 -16.30 10.48 7.89
N ASN A 220 -16.11 10.64 9.20
CA ASN A 220 -15.11 9.90 9.96
C ASN A 220 -15.59 8.46 10.18
N MET A 221 -14.79 7.47 9.77
CA MET A 221 -15.18 6.07 9.89
C MET A 221 -15.33 5.59 11.33
N GLU A 222 -14.61 6.20 12.28
CA GLU A 222 -14.75 5.88 13.71
C GLU A 222 -16.11 6.28 14.28
N GLU A 223 -16.84 7.18 13.61
CA GLU A 223 -18.16 7.62 14.04
C GLU A 223 -19.28 6.76 13.41
N LEU A 224 -19.00 6.10 12.28
CA LEU A 224 -19.95 5.19 11.62
C LEU A 224 -19.97 3.79 12.24
N LEU A 225 -18.83 3.35 12.77
CA LEU A 225 -18.67 2.05 13.42
C LEU A 225 -18.83 2.20 14.92
N GLU A 226 -19.60 1.30 15.53
CA GLU A 226 -19.70 1.24 16.98
C GLU A 226 -18.39 0.74 17.58
N LYS A 227 -18.08 1.19 18.80
CA LYS A 227 -16.86 0.79 19.51
C LYS A 227 -16.76 -0.74 19.67
N SER A 228 -17.88 -1.42 19.87
CA SER A 228 -17.98 -2.88 19.94
C SER A 228 -17.58 -3.56 18.62
N GLU A 229 -18.01 -2.99 17.48
CA GLU A 229 -17.67 -3.48 16.14
C GLU A 229 -16.18 -3.29 15.84
N LEU A 230 -15.62 -2.12 16.17
CA LEU A 230 -14.18 -1.88 16.05
C LEU A 230 -13.36 -2.85 16.91
N LEU A 231 -13.79 -3.09 18.15
CA LEU A 231 -13.14 -4.07 19.02
C LEU A 231 -13.24 -5.49 18.46
N GLN A 232 -14.38 -5.87 17.89
CA GLN A 232 -14.56 -7.17 17.25
C GLN A 232 -13.62 -7.32 16.06
N ILE A 233 -13.51 -6.31 15.18
CA ILE A 233 -12.58 -6.31 14.05
C ILE A 233 -11.13 -6.48 14.53
N VAL A 234 -10.73 -5.73 15.57
CA VAL A 234 -9.37 -5.82 16.13
C VAL A 234 -9.11 -7.20 16.73
N GLN A 235 -10.08 -7.77 17.45
CA GLN A 235 -9.97 -9.11 18.04
C GLN A 235 -9.87 -10.20 16.98
N GLU A 236 -10.72 -10.14 15.95
CA GLU A 236 -10.72 -11.11 14.85
C GLU A 236 -9.39 -11.05 14.07
N LYS A 237 -8.81 -9.86 13.87
CA LYS A 237 -7.48 -9.69 13.27
C LYS A 237 -6.33 -10.14 14.18
N MET A 238 -6.55 -10.20 15.49
CA MET A 238 -5.54 -10.63 16.48
C MET A 238 -5.56 -12.14 16.77
N GLN A 239 -6.64 -12.86 16.42
CA GLN A 239 -6.69 -14.31 16.62
C GLN A 239 -6.00 -15.05 15.45
N PRO A 240 -5.09 -16.00 15.72
CA PRO A 240 -4.58 -16.86 14.68
C PRO A 240 -5.75 -17.67 14.10
N ARG A 241 -6.02 -17.51 12.80
CA ARG A 241 -7.10 -18.23 12.09
C ARG A 241 -6.91 -19.74 12.28
N LYS A 242 -7.72 -20.37 13.13
CA LYS A 242 -7.84 -21.84 13.17
C LYS A 242 -8.55 -22.26 11.88
N GLU A 243 -7.82 -22.93 11.01
CA GLU A 243 -8.43 -23.60 9.86
C GLU A 243 -9.42 -24.65 10.36
N SER A 244 -10.71 -24.41 10.12
CA SER A 244 -11.79 -25.37 10.30
C SER A 244 -11.67 -26.43 9.20
N CYS A 245 -10.94 -27.52 9.47
CA CYS A 245 -11.08 -28.74 8.68
C CYS A 245 -12.42 -29.41 9.04
N LEU A 246 -13.32 -29.46 8.07
CA LEU A 246 -14.52 -30.30 8.12
C LEU A 246 -14.10 -31.78 8.20
N SER A 247 -14.62 -32.48 9.20
CA SER A 247 -14.32 -33.88 9.50
C SER A 247 -14.99 -34.84 8.52
N ILE A 248 -14.21 -35.75 7.94
CA ILE A 248 -14.70 -37.05 7.46
C ILE A 248 -14.52 -38.03 8.62
N PRO A 249 -15.57 -38.76 9.06
CA PRO A 249 -15.42 -39.79 10.08
C PRO A 249 -15.00 -41.11 9.43
N GLN A 250 -13.92 -41.72 9.90
CA GLN A 250 -13.81 -43.17 9.91
C GLN A 250 -12.84 -43.69 10.98
N SER A 251 -13.17 -44.89 11.41
CA SER A 251 -12.90 -45.66 12.60
C SER A 251 -11.49 -46.24 12.76
N ILE A 252 -11.07 -46.31 14.04
CA ILE A 252 -10.36 -47.39 14.76
C ILE A 252 -9.00 -47.87 14.19
N GLU A 253 -7.94 -47.78 15.00
CA GLU A 253 -7.26 -48.94 15.61
C GLU A 253 -6.26 -48.50 16.70
N LEU A 254 -6.33 -49.19 17.84
CA LEU A 254 -5.39 -49.12 18.97
C LEU A 254 -4.17 -49.98 18.61
N GLY A 255 -2.96 -49.43 18.76
CA GLY A 255 -1.73 -50.20 18.63
C GLY A 255 -0.47 -49.42 19.00
N ASP A 256 0.18 -49.91 20.06
CA ASP A 256 1.61 -49.84 20.41
C ASP A 256 2.25 -48.51 20.86
N GLU A 257 2.43 -48.44 22.18
CA GLU A 257 3.41 -47.58 22.85
C GLU A 257 4.85 -48.00 22.45
N GLN A 258 5.52 -47.18 21.64
CA GLN A 258 6.98 -47.19 21.54
C GLN A 258 7.59 -46.11 22.42
N LYS A 259 8.51 -46.56 23.29
CA LYS A 259 9.43 -45.74 24.08
C LYS A 259 10.23 -44.80 23.18
N GLN A 260 10.15 -43.49 23.44
CA GLN A 260 11.18 -42.53 23.03
C GLN A 260 12.00 -42.14 24.26
N GLU A 261 13.23 -42.65 24.33
CA GLU A 261 14.31 -42.12 25.15
C GLU A 261 15.10 -41.08 24.35
N GLY A 262 15.42 -39.95 24.98
CA GLY A 262 16.67 -39.21 24.78
C GLY A 262 16.69 -38.07 23.76
N GLU A 263 16.16 -36.89 24.10
CA GLU A 263 16.56 -35.62 23.47
C GLU A 263 16.40 -34.42 24.44
N THR A 264 17.19 -34.38 25.53
CA THR A 264 17.12 -33.29 26.54
C THR A 264 18.36 -32.38 26.65
N ASP A 265 19.40 -32.57 25.84
CA ASP A 265 20.71 -31.91 26.07
C ASP A 265 21.04 -30.68 25.21
N LYS A 266 20.07 -29.96 24.63
CA LYS A 266 20.34 -28.75 23.81
C LYS A 266 19.66 -27.46 24.27
N ILE A 267 19.42 -27.29 25.57
CA ILE A 267 18.74 -26.09 26.12
C ILE A 267 19.76 -25.00 26.59
N GLY A 268 21.06 -25.19 26.40
CA GLY A 268 22.11 -24.30 26.95
C GLY A 268 22.73 -23.25 26.01
N GLU A 269 22.59 -23.36 24.70
CA GLU A 269 23.24 -22.42 23.76
C GLU A 269 22.31 -21.24 23.44
N MET A 270 22.83 -20.01 23.55
CA MET A 270 22.17 -18.81 23.06
C MET A 270 21.76 -19.04 21.60
N PRO A 271 20.50 -18.81 21.20
CA PRO A 271 20.07 -19.10 19.85
C PRO A 271 20.94 -18.32 18.86
N ARG A 272 21.60 -19.00 17.92
CA ARG A 272 22.44 -18.36 16.87
C ARG A 272 21.72 -17.23 16.13
N GLU A 273 20.39 -17.32 16.07
CA GLU A 273 19.48 -16.28 15.56
C GLU A 273 19.64 -14.92 16.28
N LEU A 274 19.93 -14.90 17.59
CA LEU A 274 20.11 -13.67 18.37
C LEU A 274 21.44 -12.97 18.04
N GLU A 275 22.53 -13.73 17.91
CA GLU A 275 23.85 -13.20 17.56
C GLU A 275 23.86 -12.58 16.15
N GLU A 276 23.13 -13.18 15.21
CA GLU A 276 22.94 -12.64 13.86
C GLU A 276 22.16 -11.31 13.88
N ILE A 277 21.16 -11.19 14.77
CA ILE A 277 20.37 -9.96 14.97
C ILE A 277 21.24 -8.85 15.58
N GLU A 278 22.01 -9.14 16.61
CA GLU A 278 22.91 -8.16 17.25
C GLU A 278 23.95 -7.63 16.26
N LYS A 279 24.55 -8.52 15.46
CA LYS A 279 25.49 -8.13 14.40
C LYS A 279 24.81 -7.22 13.36
N ALA A 280 23.62 -7.58 12.90
CA ALA A 280 22.88 -6.77 11.94
C ALA A 280 22.54 -5.38 12.51
N MET A 281 22.16 -5.29 13.79
CA MET A 281 21.91 -4.02 14.48
C MET A 281 23.18 -3.15 14.56
N SER A 282 24.34 -3.76 14.85
CA SER A 282 25.63 -3.08 14.86
C SER A 282 26.00 -2.50 13.50
N ASP A 283 25.79 -3.26 12.42
CA ASP A 283 26.09 -2.82 11.06
C ASP A 283 25.17 -1.67 10.62
N ILE A 284 23.88 -1.71 10.97
CA ILE A 284 22.92 -0.61 10.74
C ILE A 284 23.34 0.65 11.50
N GLN A 285 23.76 0.50 12.76
CA GLN A 285 24.21 1.63 13.58
C GLN A 285 25.44 2.33 12.98
N LYS A 286 26.41 1.57 12.47
CA LYS A 286 27.57 2.13 11.76
C LYS A 286 27.16 2.85 10.48
N GLY A 287 26.26 2.27 9.70
CA GLY A 287 25.71 2.91 8.49
C GLY A 287 25.02 4.24 8.78
N LEU A 288 24.23 4.32 9.87
CA LEU A 288 23.58 5.56 10.30
C LEU A 288 24.58 6.63 10.76
N GLN A 289 25.65 6.24 11.45
CA GLN A 289 26.71 7.19 11.84
C GLN A 289 27.41 7.79 10.63
N MET A 290 27.67 7.01 9.58
CA MET A 290 28.23 7.52 8.32
C MET A 290 27.29 8.49 7.60
N LEU A 291 25.97 8.28 7.71
CA LEU A 291 24.95 9.14 7.10
C LEU A 291 24.75 10.48 7.82
N GLN A 292 25.08 10.55 9.11
CA GLN A 292 24.92 11.75 9.95
C GLN A 292 25.86 12.91 9.58
N HIS A 293 26.89 12.70 8.74
CA HIS A 293 27.61 13.81 8.14
C HIS A 293 26.68 14.56 7.16
N GLU A 294 26.20 15.73 7.59
CA GLU A 294 25.24 16.57 6.88
C GLU A 294 25.76 16.97 5.49
N ILE A 295 24.88 16.87 4.49
CA ILE A 295 25.07 17.58 3.22
C ILE A 295 24.43 18.96 3.43
N HIS A 296 25.13 19.85 4.11
CA HIS A 296 24.69 21.24 4.22
C HIS A 296 25.32 22.04 3.10
N MET A 297 24.49 22.61 2.24
CA MET A 297 24.94 23.57 1.24
C MET A 297 24.73 24.95 1.83
N ASP A 298 25.79 25.73 1.89
CA ASP A 298 25.75 27.11 2.35
C ASP A 298 25.12 27.99 1.26
N TRP A 299 23.79 27.99 1.24
CA TRP A 299 22.97 28.71 0.28
C TRP A 299 23.21 30.23 0.28
N ASP A 300 23.69 30.78 1.40
CA ASP A 300 23.89 32.21 1.56
C ASP A 300 25.13 32.69 0.79
N ASN A 301 26.07 31.76 0.52
CA ASN A 301 27.28 32.01 -0.27
C ASN A 301 27.19 31.51 -1.72
N VAL A 302 26.04 30.98 -2.16
CA VAL A 302 25.84 30.54 -3.55
C VAL A 302 25.66 31.74 -4.48
N ASN A 303 26.51 31.85 -5.50
CA ASN A 303 26.32 32.80 -6.58
C ASN A 303 25.23 32.30 -7.55
N TRP A 304 24.00 32.74 -7.34
CA TRP A 304 22.81 32.36 -8.11
C TRP A 304 22.82 32.75 -9.59
N ASN A 305 23.74 33.63 -10.00
CA ASN A 305 23.87 34.07 -11.40
C ASN A 305 24.72 33.13 -12.25
N ARG A 306 25.33 32.10 -11.67
CA ARG A 306 26.15 31.15 -12.43
C ARG A 306 25.26 30.16 -13.19
N THR A 307 25.51 30.01 -14.49
CA THR A 307 24.78 29.08 -15.37
C THR A 307 24.99 27.61 -15.02
N ASP A 308 26.11 27.26 -14.38
CA ASP A 308 26.43 25.89 -13.95
C ASP A 308 25.66 25.43 -12.70
N LEU A 309 24.95 26.33 -12.03
CA LEU A 309 24.08 26.01 -10.89
C LEU A 309 22.79 25.29 -11.34
N TRP A 310 22.22 25.76 -12.47
CA TRP A 310 20.83 25.52 -12.88
C TRP A 310 20.65 24.38 -13.89
N GLY A 311 21.73 23.75 -14.37
CA GLY A 311 21.60 22.62 -15.29
C GLY A 311 20.88 21.42 -14.65
N SER A 312 20.34 20.52 -15.48
CA SER A 312 19.83 19.21 -15.04
C SER A 312 20.94 18.28 -14.51
N ASP A 313 22.19 18.60 -14.79
CA ASP A 313 23.44 18.11 -14.18
C ASP A 313 24.15 19.20 -13.34
N GLY A 314 23.43 20.28 -13.04
CA GLY A 314 23.72 21.43 -12.18
C GLY A 314 24.17 21.06 -10.77
N LEU A 315 24.81 22.00 -10.08
CA LEU A 315 25.21 21.80 -8.68
C LEU A 315 24.00 21.54 -7.76
N VAL A 316 22.84 22.15 -8.05
CA VAL A 316 21.57 21.84 -7.34
C VAL A 316 21.06 20.44 -7.66
N SER A 317 21.08 20.04 -8.94
CA SER A 317 20.64 18.70 -9.35
C SER A 317 21.52 17.60 -8.75
N GLU A 318 22.84 17.82 -8.71
CA GLU A 318 23.80 16.90 -8.09
C GLU A 318 23.56 16.77 -6.58
N LEU A 319 23.26 17.87 -5.89
CA LEU A 319 22.88 17.83 -4.49
C LEU A 319 21.57 17.06 -4.26
N ASN A 320 20.55 17.30 -5.09
CA ASN A 320 19.29 16.54 -5.03
C ASN A 320 19.51 15.04 -5.29
N LYS A 321 20.37 14.67 -6.25
CA LYS A 321 20.76 13.27 -6.50
C LYS A 321 21.46 12.65 -5.28
N LYS A 322 22.40 13.36 -4.66
CA LYS A 322 23.09 12.90 -3.43
C LYS A 322 22.10 12.73 -2.27
N LEU A 323 21.16 13.66 -2.12
CA LEU A 323 20.14 13.63 -1.08
C LEU A 323 19.16 12.47 -1.29
N ASN A 324 18.69 12.25 -2.52
CA ASN A 324 17.83 11.12 -2.88
C ASN A 324 18.53 9.77 -2.68
N LYS A 325 19.83 9.67 -2.99
CA LYS A 325 20.62 8.47 -2.69
C LYS A 325 20.66 8.19 -1.18
N LYS A 326 20.91 9.21 -0.35
CA LYS A 326 20.83 9.08 1.11
C LYS A 326 19.43 8.70 1.61
N THR A 327 18.38 9.25 1.00
CA THR A 327 16.98 8.85 1.25
C THR A 327 16.75 7.38 1.00
N PHE A 328 17.21 6.87 -0.14
CA PHE A 328 17.10 5.46 -0.47
C PHE A 328 17.87 4.57 0.51
N GLU A 329 19.07 4.97 0.92
CA GLU A 329 19.87 4.26 1.93
C GLU A 329 19.14 4.22 3.29
N ILE A 330 18.55 5.34 3.74
CA ILE A 330 17.76 5.39 4.98
C ILE A 330 16.50 4.52 4.90
N ILE A 331 15.79 4.52 3.77
CA ILE A 331 14.61 3.65 3.56
C ILE A 331 15.02 2.17 3.60
N SER A 332 16.16 1.82 2.99
CA SER A 332 16.73 0.48 3.07
C SER A 332 17.05 0.08 4.52
N PHE A 333 17.64 0.99 5.31
CA PHE A 333 17.88 0.75 6.74
C PHE A 333 16.59 0.58 7.52
N LEU A 334 15.59 1.45 7.33
CA LEU A 334 14.27 1.35 7.97
C LEU A 334 13.59 0.01 7.67
N THR A 335 13.71 -0.47 6.43
CA THR A 335 13.17 -1.77 6.01
C THR A 335 13.87 -2.92 6.73
N CYS A 336 15.21 -2.86 6.82
CA CYS A 336 16.01 -3.85 7.54
C CYS A 336 15.66 -3.90 9.04
N VAL A 337 15.59 -2.73 9.71
CA VAL A 337 15.24 -2.63 11.13
C VAL A 337 13.82 -3.14 11.39
N SER A 338 12.88 -2.87 10.48
CA SER A 338 11.50 -3.33 10.60
C SER A 338 11.40 -4.85 10.52
N LYS A 339 12.19 -5.47 9.64
CA LYS A 339 12.30 -6.94 9.54
C LYS A 339 12.93 -7.55 10.81
N LEU A 340 13.98 -6.93 11.35
CA LEU A 340 14.57 -7.37 12.62
C LEU A 340 13.56 -7.30 13.78
N LYS A 341 12.74 -6.25 13.82
CA LYS A 341 11.68 -6.11 14.82
C LYS A 341 10.63 -7.22 14.71
N GLN A 342 10.23 -7.60 13.49
CA GLN A 342 9.31 -8.72 13.27
C GLN A 342 9.93 -10.03 13.77
N ASN A 343 11.17 -10.33 13.38
CA ASN A 343 11.87 -11.54 13.83
C ASN A 343 11.98 -11.61 15.37
N LEU A 344 12.32 -10.50 16.04
CA LEU A 344 12.38 -10.44 17.50
C LEU A 344 11.02 -10.66 18.17
N ALA A 345 9.94 -10.14 17.58
CA ALA A 345 8.59 -10.37 18.09
C ALA A 345 8.18 -11.85 17.99
N GLU A 346 8.54 -12.53 16.90
CA GLU A 346 8.32 -13.97 16.72
C GLU A 346 9.14 -14.81 17.70
N ILE A 347 10.40 -14.45 17.95
CA ILE A 347 11.24 -15.12 18.96
C ILE A 347 10.65 -14.93 20.36
N LEU A 348 10.21 -13.71 20.69
CA LEU A 348 9.57 -13.42 21.97
C LEU A 348 8.30 -14.25 22.19
N ASP A 349 7.43 -14.32 21.19
CA ASP A 349 6.17 -15.07 21.28
C ASP A 349 6.43 -16.58 21.44
N ARG A 350 7.35 -17.15 20.64
CA ARG A 350 7.79 -18.55 20.77
C ARG A 350 8.32 -18.84 22.18
N THR A 351 9.16 -17.96 22.72
CA THR A 351 9.77 -18.13 24.05
C THR A 351 8.71 -18.03 25.16
N GLN A 352 7.78 -17.08 25.07
CA GLN A 352 6.67 -16.94 26.01
C GLN A 352 5.73 -18.15 25.98
N GLN A 353 5.44 -18.68 24.80
CA GLN A 353 4.60 -19.86 24.64
C GLN A 353 5.27 -21.11 25.23
N ALA A 354 6.57 -21.31 24.98
CA ALA A 354 7.35 -22.38 25.58
C ALA A 354 7.38 -22.28 27.12
N SER A 355 7.60 -21.07 27.66
CA SER A 355 7.57 -20.81 29.10
C SER A 355 6.20 -21.16 29.72
N LYS A 356 5.08 -20.74 29.08
CA LYS A 356 3.72 -21.08 29.52
C LYS A 356 3.45 -22.59 29.50
N GLN A 357 3.91 -23.28 28.47
CA GLN A 357 3.78 -24.75 28.38
C GLN A 357 4.57 -25.46 29.47
N ASN A 358 5.80 -25.01 29.74
CA ASN A 358 6.63 -25.56 30.82
C ASN A 358 6.01 -25.29 32.20
N LEU A 359 5.46 -24.08 32.44
CA LEU A 359 4.75 -23.76 33.67
C LEU A 359 3.52 -24.66 33.87
N LYS A 360 2.75 -24.91 32.81
CA LYS A 360 1.60 -25.82 32.86
C LYS A 360 2.05 -27.25 33.17
N ARG A 361 3.08 -27.77 32.50
CA ARG A 361 3.65 -29.10 32.79
C ARG A 361 4.11 -29.21 34.25
N PHE A 362 4.72 -28.16 34.78
CA PHE A 362 5.12 -28.10 36.19
C PHE A 362 3.90 -28.15 37.12
N GLN A 363 2.85 -27.36 36.85
CA GLN A 363 1.60 -27.38 37.62
C GLN A 363 0.89 -28.74 37.57
N ASP A 364 0.80 -29.36 36.39
CA ASP A 364 0.22 -30.69 36.22
C ASP A 364 1.00 -31.76 37.00
N THR A 365 2.33 -31.63 37.05
CA THR A 365 3.21 -32.51 37.84
C THR A 365 3.00 -32.30 39.33
N GLN A 366 2.85 -31.06 39.79
CA GLN A 366 2.53 -30.73 41.19
C GLN A 366 1.16 -31.31 41.60
N LEU A 367 0.15 -31.22 40.74
CA LEU A 367 -1.18 -31.77 41.01
C LEU A 367 -1.13 -33.31 41.16
N LYS A 368 -0.46 -34.00 40.24
CA LYS A 368 -0.25 -35.45 40.31
C LYS A 368 0.50 -35.87 41.57
N LEU A 369 1.45 -35.05 42.05
CA LEU A 369 2.16 -35.29 43.31
C LEU A 369 1.23 -35.19 44.52
N VAL A 370 0.31 -34.22 44.54
CA VAL A 370 -0.70 -34.08 45.61
C VAL A 370 -1.65 -35.28 45.60
N GLU A 371 -2.16 -35.68 44.43
CA GLU A 371 -3.02 -36.88 44.31
C GLU A 371 -2.32 -38.15 44.81
N LYS A 372 -1.04 -38.33 44.45
CA LYS A 372 -0.23 -39.46 44.95
C LYS A 372 0.04 -39.35 46.45
N ARG A 373 0.19 -38.15 47.01
CA ARG A 373 0.31 -37.91 48.45
C ARG A 373 -0.97 -38.27 49.20
N ASP A 374 -2.14 -37.92 48.67
CA ASP A 374 -3.42 -38.21 49.30
C ASP A 374 -3.78 -39.70 49.20
N MET A 375 -3.49 -40.32 48.06
CA MET A 375 -3.58 -41.76 47.88
C MET A 375 -2.62 -42.52 48.82
N LYS A 376 -1.38 -42.02 48.99
CA LYS A 376 -0.43 -42.51 50.01
C LYS A 376 -0.99 -42.37 51.42
N ASN A 377 -1.63 -41.24 51.76
CA ASN A 377 -2.20 -41.02 53.09
C ASN A 377 -3.43 -41.91 53.36
N SER A 378 -4.23 -42.21 52.33
CA SER A 378 -5.34 -43.17 52.39
C SER A 378 -4.83 -44.59 52.61
N LEU A 379 -3.82 -45.01 51.84
CA LEU A 379 -3.18 -46.32 51.97
C LEU A 379 -2.37 -46.45 53.28
N LYS A 380 -1.83 -45.35 53.81
CA LYS A 380 -1.13 -45.29 55.11
C LYS A 380 -2.05 -45.69 56.28
N LYS A 381 -3.33 -45.31 56.24
CA LYS A 381 -4.33 -45.72 57.25
C LYS A 381 -4.61 -47.22 57.23
N GLU A 382 -4.48 -47.87 56.08
CA GLU A 382 -4.61 -49.34 55.95
C GLU A 382 -3.31 -50.09 56.27
N LEU A 383 -2.14 -49.46 56.02
CA LEU A 383 -0.82 -50.07 56.12
C LEU A 383 -0.10 -49.90 57.48
N ASP A 384 -0.54 -48.96 58.33
CA ASP A 384 -0.01 -48.75 59.70
C ASP A 384 -0.14 -50.01 60.60
N ASN A 385 -0.95 -51.00 60.19
CA ASN A 385 -1.05 -52.31 60.83
C ASN A 385 0.07 -53.31 60.45
N VAL A 386 0.85 -53.08 59.39
CA VAL A 386 1.77 -54.09 58.84
C VAL A 386 3.24 -53.63 58.69
N MET A 387 3.53 -52.36 58.39
CA MET A 387 4.87 -51.95 57.90
C MET A 387 5.75 -51.12 58.86
N ARG A 388 5.71 -51.41 60.17
CA ARG A 388 6.57 -50.78 61.20
C ARG A 388 8.09 -51.04 61.02
N ARG A 389 8.53 -51.76 59.97
CA ARG A 389 9.93 -52.20 59.75
C ARG A 389 10.56 -51.88 58.38
N TYR A 390 9.80 -51.46 57.36
CA TYR A 390 10.36 -51.25 56.00
C TYR A 390 10.74 -49.78 55.70
N VAL A 391 10.35 -48.86 56.61
CA VAL A 391 10.34 -47.40 56.37
C VAL A 391 11.71 -46.72 56.41
N GLN A 392 12.79 -47.38 56.83
CA GLN A 392 14.06 -46.67 57.04
C GLN A 392 14.93 -46.50 55.79
N CYS A 393 14.78 -47.30 54.72
CA CYS A 393 15.72 -47.27 53.58
C CYS A 393 15.23 -46.54 52.31
N VAL A 394 13.93 -46.28 52.15
CA VAL A 394 13.39 -45.71 50.89
C VAL A 394 13.27 -44.18 50.92
N ASN A 395 13.33 -43.57 52.12
CA ASN A 395 13.10 -42.13 52.30
C ASN A 395 14.27 -41.21 51.90
N GLU A 396 15.47 -41.73 51.64
CA GLU A 396 16.65 -40.88 51.36
C GLU A 396 16.94 -40.68 49.86
N TRP A 397 16.43 -41.53 48.96
CA TRP A 397 16.81 -41.48 47.54
C TRP A 397 15.94 -40.55 46.68
N ASN A 398 14.67 -40.33 47.05
CA ASN A 398 13.71 -39.61 46.20
C ASN A 398 13.61 -38.10 46.45
N VAL A 399 14.30 -37.57 47.45
CA VAL A 399 14.18 -36.15 47.86
C VAL A 399 15.17 -35.23 47.14
N LEU A 400 16.25 -35.73 46.52
CA LEU A 400 17.33 -34.87 46.01
C LEU A 400 17.46 -34.76 44.48
N ALA A 401 16.63 -35.43 43.68
CA ALA A 401 16.82 -35.47 42.22
C ALA A 401 15.96 -34.49 41.38
N LEU A 402 15.00 -33.74 41.96
CA LEU A 402 14.05 -32.93 41.16
C LEU A 402 13.99 -31.44 41.49
N GLU A 403 14.62 -30.97 42.58
CA GLU A 403 14.64 -29.53 42.89
C GLU A 403 15.78 -28.77 42.21
N VAL A 404 16.82 -29.46 41.70
CA VAL A 404 17.96 -28.82 41.03
C VAL A 404 17.68 -28.52 39.54
N GLN A 405 16.77 -29.24 38.86
CA GLN A 405 16.45 -28.98 37.44
C GLN A 405 15.43 -27.87 37.22
N ALA A 406 14.53 -27.61 38.18
CA ALA A 406 13.52 -26.57 38.03
C ALA A 406 14.07 -25.16 38.26
N ASP A 407 15.02 -24.99 39.19
CA ASP A 407 15.60 -23.69 39.51
C ASP A 407 16.64 -23.25 38.47
N ASP A 408 17.43 -24.19 37.95
CA ASP A 408 18.39 -23.95 36.86
C ASP A 408 17.69 -23.59 35.53
N SER A 409 16.53 -24.20 35.25
CA SER A 409 15.73 -23.84 34.06
C SER A 409 15.06 -22.46 34.19
N LYS A 410 14.66 -22.05 35.40
CA LYS A 410 14.04 -20.75 35.66
C LYS A 410 15.06 -19.60 35.51
N GLN A 411 16.23 -19.72 36.12
CA GLN A 411 17.31 -18.73 35.97
C GLN A 411 17.74 -18.57 34.51
N LYS A 412 17.79 -19.65 33.73
CA LYS A 412 18.10 -19.58 32.29
C LYS A 412 17.06 -18.82 31.48
N THR A 413 15.76 -19.05 31.73
CA THR A 413 14.68 -18.27 31.08
C THR A 413 14.72 -16.80 31.47
N ASP A 414 14.99 -16.47 32.73
CA ASP A 414 15.07 -15.08 33.18
C ASP A 414 16.28 -14.35 32.57
N GLY A 415 17.42 -15.04 32.41
CA GLY A 415 18.59 -14.53 31.69
C GLY A 415 18.30 -14.21 30.21
N LEU A 416 17.67 -15.14 29.49
CA LEU A 416 17.26 -14.95 28.09
C LEU A 416 16.26 -13.79 27.94
N MET A 417 15.27 -13.71 28.83
CA MET A 417 14.27 -12.62 28.80
C MET A 417 14.91 -11.25 29.03
N LYS A 418 15.94 -11.16 29.86
CA LYS A 418 16.68 -9.90 30.10
C LYS A 418 17.46 -9.45 28.85
N VAL A 419 18.16 -10.38 28.17
CA VAL A 419 18.88 -10.11 26.90
C VAL A 419 17.89 -9.68 25.82
N LEU A 420 16.77 -10.40 25.69
CA LEU A 420 15.74 -10.09 24.70
C LEU A 420 15.11 -8.72 24.91
N THR A 421 14.82 -8.36 26.17
CA THR A 421 14.26 -7.04 26.53
C THR A 421 15.23 -5.91 26.19
N SER A 422 16.52 -6.07 26.52
CA SER A 422 17.57 -5.11 26.17
C SER A 422 17.75 -4.96 24.65
N THR A 423 17.63 -6.05 23.90
CA THR A 423 17.70 -6.05 22.43
C THR A 423 16.51 -5.30 21.81
N ILE A 424 15.29 -5.52 22.34
CA ILE A 424 14.07 -4.81 21.92
C ILE A 424 14.18 -3.30 22.18
N GLU A 425 14.72 -2.91 23.33
CA GLU A 425 14.94 -1.51 23.68
C GLU A 425 15.95 -0.84 22.74
N THR A 426 17.08 -1.50 22.47
CA THR A 426 18.09 -1.01 21.52
C THR A 426 17.52 -0.85 20.12
N ASN A 427 16.71 -1.80 19.64
CA ASN A 427 16.04 -1.73 18.34
C ASN A 427 15.03 -0.57 18.28
N THR A 428 14.28 -0.36 19.36
CA THR A 428 13.34 0.77 19.47
C THR A 428 14.06 2.12 19.37
N ASN A 429 15.21 2.25 20.03
CA ASN A 429 16.06 3.44 19.96
C ASN A 429 16.64 3.66 18.55
N LEU A 430 17.07 2.61 17.86
CA LEU A 430 17.54 2.70 16.46
C LEU A 430 16.42 3.16 15.51
N LEU A 431 15.22 2.61 15.65
CA LEU A 431 14.03 3.03 14.89
C LEU A 431 13.72 4.52 15.08
N GLN A 432 13.81 5.00 16.32
CA GLN A 432 13.58 6.40 16.64
C GLN A 432 14.63 7.30 15.97
N ARG A 433 15.92 6.95 16.05
CA ARG A 433 17.01 7.69 15.38
C ARG A 433 16.88 7.69 13.86
N CYS A 434 16.43 6.59 13.26
CA CYS A 434 16.18 6.53 11.81
C CYS A 434 15.06 7.48 11.41
N LYS A 435 13.96 7.52 12.18
CA LYS A 435 12.83 8.43 11.93
C LYS A 435 13.26 9.89 12.05
N GLU A 436 14.01 10.24 13.09
CA GLU A 436 14.53 11.59 13.28
C GLU A 436 15.44 12.02 12.12
N SER A 437 16.33 11.13 11.68
CA SER A 437 17.22 11.38 10.54
C SER A 437 16.45 11.53 9.22
N SER A 438 15.44 10.68 8.99
CA SER A 438 14.56 10.76 7.84
C SER A 438 13.78 12.08 7.83
N ASN A 439 13.22 12.50 8.97
CA ASN A 439 12.47 13.74 9.09
C ASN A 439 13.37 14.96 8.82
N LYS A 440 14.57 15.01 9.42
CA LYS A 440 15.55 16.07 9.15
C LYS A 440 15.85 16.18 7.67
N MET A 441 16.07 15.05 7.00
CA MET A 441 16.38 15.04 5.57
C MET A 441 15.21 15.52 4.72
N VAL A 442 13.98 15.07 5.01
CA VAL A 442 12.76 15.54 4.32
C VAL A 442 12.59 17.05 4.49
N THR A 443 12.77 17.57 5.71
CA THR A 443 12.75 19.02 5.98
C THR A 443 13.80 19.74 5.15
N SER A 444 15.05 19.27 5.12
CA SER A 444 16.10 19.87 4.28
C SER A 444 15.79 19.79 2.78
N GLN A 445 15.16 18.70 2.28
CA GLN A 445 14.73 18.64 0.87
C GLN A 445 13.68 19.72 0.58
N GLN A 446 12.75 19.92 1.51
CA GLN A 446 11.67 20.89 1.36
C GLN A 446 12.21 22.33 1.42
N GLU A 447 13.07 22.64 2.39
CA GLU A 447 13.74 23.94 2.50
C GLU A 447 14.55 24.26 1.24
N ASN A 448 15.27 23.28 0.68
CA ASN A 448 16.02 23.46 -0.56
C ASN A 448 15.09 23.78 -1.75
N LYS A 449 13.95 23.09 -1.85
CA LYS A 449 12.95 23.35 -2.90
C LYS A 449 12.32 24.74 -2.75
N GLU A 450 11.99 25.14 -1.53
CA GLU A 450 11.40 26.45 -1.24
C GLU A 450 12.37 27.58 -1.53
N ARG A 451 13.63 27.46 -1.11
CA ARG A 451 14.68 28.44 -1.43
C ARG A 451 14.91 28.56 -2.93
N MET A 452 14.97 27.43 -3.65
CA MET A 452 15.07 27.43 -5.12
C MET A 452 13.88 28.15 -5.77
N HIS A 453 12.67 27.86 -5.32
CA HIS A 453 11.46 28.48 -5.85
C HIS A 453 11.44 29.99 -5.57
N GLU A 454 11.87 30.42 -4.38
CA GLU A 454 11.99 31.83 -4.01
C GLU A 454 13.01 32.56 -4.89
N GLN A 455 14.16 31.95 -5.17
CA GLN A 455 15.17 32.54 -6.05
C GLN A 455 14.70 32.60 -7.51
N LEU A 456 14.03 31.56 -8.01
CA LEU A 456 13.43 31.59 -9.34
C LEU A 456 12.33 32.65 -9.44
N LYS A 457 11.56 32.85 -8.36
CA LYS A 457 10.56 33.90 -8.25
C LYS A 457 11.20 35.30 -8.28
N LYS A 458 12.31 35.50 -7.56
CA LYS A 458 13.10 36.74 -7.57
C LYS A 458 13.73 37.02 -8.94
N LEU A 459 14.17 35.97 -9.64
CA LEU A 459 14.68 36.07 -11.00
C LEU A 459 13.56 36.51 -11.95
N LYS A 460 12.41 35.83 -11.92
CA LYS A 460 11.22 36.12 -12.76
C LYS A 460 10.64 37.51 -12.50
N SER A 461 10.60 37.98 -11.25
CA SER A 461 10.08 39.31 -10.95
C SER A 461 10.95 40.46 -11.49
N LYS A 462 12.22 40.18 -11.79
CA LYS A 462 13.17 41.13 -12.38
C LYS A 462 13.39 40.90 -13.88
N TRP A 463 12.44 40.26 -14.56
CA TRP A 463 12.56 39.96 -15.99
C TRP A 463 12.90 41.18 -16.87
N PRO A 464 12.42 42.42 -16.63
CA PRO A 464 12.80 43.56 -17.46
C PRO A 464 14.29 43.93 -17.37
N GLN A 465 15.01 43.40 -16.37
CA GLN A 465 16.43 43.64 -16.11
C GLN A 465 17.29 42.42 -16.49
N TRP A 466 16.71 41.42 -17.18
CA TRP A 466 17.43 40.22 -17.56
C TRP A 466 18.58 40.51 -18.53
N LYS A 467 19.79 40.20 -18.06
CA LYS A 467 21.01 40.05 -18.85
C LYS A 467 21.08 38.70 -19.57
N GLU A 468 22.12 38.47 -20.36
CA GLU A 468 22.20 37.32 -21.28
C GLU A 468 22.12 35.97 -20.56
N HIS A 469 22.76 35.86 -19.39
CA HIS A 469 22.73 34.65 -18.57
C HIS A 469 21.36 34.37 -17.95
N HIS A 470 20.55 35.40 -17.67
CA HIS A 470 19.21 35.21 -17.11
C HIS A 470 18.24 34.63 -18.15
N ILE A 471 18.33 35.08 -19.40
CA ILE A 471 17.56 34.51 -20.52
C ILE A 471 17.96 33.05 -20.72
N ALA A 472 19.26 32.76 -20.74
CA ALA A 472 19.77 31.39 -20.87
C ALA A 472 19.35 30.48 -19.71
N ILE A 473 19.39 30.96 -18.46
CA ILE A 473 18.91 30.22 -17.28
C ILE A 473 17.40 29.97 -17.39
N PHE A 474 16.62 30.96 -17.84
CA PHE A 474 15.18 30.81 -18.00
C PHE A 474 14.83 29.74 -19.05
N ILE A 475 15.44 29.79 -20.25
CA ILE A 475 15.26 28.78 -21.30
C ILE A 475 15.70 27.42 -20.78
N GLY A 476 16.89 27.36 -20.18
CA GLY A 476 17.47 26.16 -19.61
C GLY A 476 16.61 25.47 -18.56
N GLN A 477 16.05 26.25 -17.63
CA GLN A 477 15.14 25.75 -16.61
C GLN A 477 13.81 25.28 -17.19
N THR A 478 13.27 26.01 -18.17
CA THR A 478 12.01 25.67 -18.84
C THR A 478 12.12 24.35 -19.62
N LEU A 479 13.30 24.10 -20.20
CA LEU A 479 13.59 22.91 -21.00
C LEU A 479 14.30 21.78 -20.23
N ASN A 480 14.55 21.94 -18.94
CA ASN A 480 15.34 21.01 -18.12
C ASN A 480 16.72 20.67 -18.74
N SER A 481 17.40 21.70 -19.26
CA SER A 481 18.65 21.59 -20.03
C SER A 481 19.87 21.33 -19.14
N THR A 482 20.89 20.68 -19.71
CA THR A 482 22.21 20.48 -19.07
C THR A 482 22.99 21.78 -18.94
N LYS A 483 24.00 21.83 -18.06
CA LYS A 483 24.93 22.96 -17.89
C LYS A 483 25.51 23.42 -19.23
N ARG A 484 25.91 22.48 -20.08
CA ARG A 484 26.46 22.76 -21.41
C ARG A 484 25.43 23.45 -22.31
N GLN A 485 24.22 22.94 -22.39
CA GLN A 485 23.14 23.55 -23.17
C GLN A 485 22.78 24.95 -22.67
N ILE A 486 22.77 25.18 -21.35
CA ILE A 486 22.56 26.54 -20.79
C ILE A 486 23.70 27.48 -21.19
N HIS A 487 24.94 27.00 -21.25
CA HIS A 487 26.06 27.76 -21.77
C HIS A 487 25.88 28.08 -23.26
N ASP A 488 25.50 27.09 -24.06
CA ASP A 488 25.23 27.27 -25.50
C ASP A 488 24.11 28.28 -25.75
N PHE A 489 23.03 28.27 -24.94
CA PHE A 489 22.01 29.31 -24.97
C PHE A 489 22.58 30.68 -24.62
N CYS A 490 23.44 30.77 -23.61
CA CYS A 490 24.05 32.03 -23.21
C CYS A 490 24.96 32.61 -24.30
N ASP A 491 25.72 31.75 -24.99
CA ASP A 491 26.54 32.14 -26.14
C ASP A 491 25.67 32.60 -27.31
N THR A 492 24.55 31.92 -27.56
CA THR A 492 23.55 32.29 -28.57
C THR A 492 22.95 33.67 -28.29
N VAL A 493 22.57 33.96 -27.04
CA VAL A 493 22.04 35.27 -26.63
C VAL A 493 23.09 36.37 -26.86
N ARG A 494 24.35 36.11 -26.49
CA ARG A 494 25.46 37.07 -26.68
C ARG A 494 25.78 37.31 -28.15
N HIS A 495 25.86 36.24 -28.95
CA HIS A 495 26.23 36.31 -30.36
C HIS A 495 25.17 37.06 -31.19
N ASN A 496 23.90 36.82 -30.90
CA ASN A 496 22.78 37.45 -31.61
C ASN A 496 22.33 38.78 -30.98
N HIS A 497 23.03 39.28 -29.95
CA HIS A 497 22.68 40.50 -29.20
C HIS A 497 21.22 40.54 -28.73
N ILE A 498 20.70 39.40 -28.26
CA ILE A 498 19.30 39.27 -27.85
C ILE A 498 19.13 39.88 -26.46
N ASP A 499 18.58 41.09 -26.40
CA ASP A 499 18.12 41.68 -25.14
C ASP A 499 16.72 41.16 -24.75
N VAL A 500 16.26 41.51 -23.56
CA VAL A 500 14.93 41.07 -23.06
C VAL A 500 13.78 41.54 -23.97
N GLN A 501 13.91 42.70 -24.61
CA GLN A 501 12.87 43.24 -25.48
C GLN A 501 12.80 42.46 -26.79
N SER A 502 13.95 42.12 -27.37
CA SER A 502 14.09 41.29 -28.55
C SER A 502 13.56 39.88 -28.25
N PHE A 503 13.98 39.28 -27.13
CA PHE A 503 13.47 37.99 -26.67
C PHE A 503 11.94 37.99 -26.51
N SER A 504 11.36 39.08 -25.99
CA SER A 504 9.90 39.19 -25.79
C SER A 504 9.05 39.28 -27.05
N LYS A 505 9.68 39.55 -28.19
CA LYS A 505 9.05 39.69 -29.50
C LYS A 505 9.26 38.48 -30.39
N MET A 506 10.14 37.55 -29.99
CA MET A 506 10.39 36.33 -30.75
C MET A 506 9.16 35.44 -30.78
N THR A 507 8.80 35.00 -31.97
CA THR A 507 7.82 33.93 -32.21
C THR A 507 8.38 32.57 -31.79
N GLU A 508 7.51 31.58 -31.65
CA GLU A 508 7.89 30.19 -31.34
C GLU A 508 8.86 29.63 -32.39
N HIS A 509 8.69 30.01 -33.66
CA HIS A 509 9.58 29.58 -34.74
C HIS A 509 10.95 30.27 -34.69
N GLU A 510 10.99 31.56 -34.37
CA GLU A 510 12.25 32.30 -34.15
C GLU A 510 12.99 31.75 -32.92
N LEU A 511 12.29 31.40 -31.85
CA LEU A 511 12.89 30.74 -30.67
C LEU A 511 13.48 29.38 -31.05
N ALA A 512 12.73 28.54 -31.78
CA ALA A 512 13.20 27.23 -32.21
C ALA A 512 14.47 27.32 -33.08
N THR A 513 14.46 28.24 -34.05
CA THR A 513 15.56 28.41 -35.01
C THR A 513 16.78 29.07 -34.38
N THR A 514 16.60 30.14 -33.61
CA THR A 514 17.69 30.90 -32.97
C THR A 514 18.41 30.07 -31.92
N PHE A 515 17.68 29.39 -31.03
CA PHE A 515 18.27 28.61 -29.93
C PHE A 515 18.53 27.14 -30.30
N HIS A 516 18.34 26.77 -31.56
CA HIS A 516 18.47 25.38 -32.04
C HIS A 516 17.70 24.38 -31.17
N ILE A 517 16.48 24.75 -30.75
CA ILE A 517 15.60 23.88 -29.96
C ILE A 517 15.02 22.82 -30.91
N ALA A 518 15.38 21.56 -30.68
CA ALA A 518 15.09 20.46 -31.62
C ALA A 518 13.60 20.21 -31.84
N GLU A 519 12.79 20.37 -30.79
CA GLU A 519 11.35 20.13 -30.82
C GLU A 519 10.59 21.46 -30.82
N PHE A 520 9.69 21.67 -31.78
CA PHE A 520 8.89 22.90 -31.86
C PHE A 520 8.05 23.12 -30.59
N LEU A 521 7.54 22.05 -29.98
CA LEU A 521 6.80 22.10 -28.72
C LEU A 521 7.61 22.67 -27.56
N ASP A 522 8.92 22.42 -27.52
CA ASP A 522 9.80 22.98 -26.50
C ASP A 522 9.98 24.50 -26.70
N ALA A 523 10.00 24.98 -27.95
CA ALA A 523 10.00 26.41 -28.24
C ALA A 523 8.68 27.08 -27.87
N CYS A 524 7.53 26.45 -28.13
CA CYS A 524 6.23 26.89 -27.64
C CYS A 524 6.21 26.98 -26.11
N LEU A 525 6.74 25.97 -25.42
CA LEU A 525 6.80 25.96 -23.95
C LEU A 525 7.61 27.13 -23.39
N VAL A 526 8.76 27.46 -24.00
CA VAL A 526 9.59 28.63 -23.63
C VAL A 526 8.83 29.92 -23.85
N HIS A 527 8.20 30.07 -25.02
CA HIS A 527 7.40 31.23 -25.38
C HIS A 527 6.26 31.48 -24.38
N ASP A 528 5.42 30.46 -24.15
CA ASP A 528 4.25 30.54 -23.28
C ASP A 528 4.65 30.78 -21.82
N SER A 529 5.73 30.13 -21.38
CA SER A 529 6.29 30.34 -20.04
C SER A 529 6.78 31.77 -19.85
N PHE A 530 7.34 32.39 -20.89
CA PHE A 530 7.82 33.77 -20.82
C PHE A 530 6.66 34.77 -20.81
N HIS A 531 5.62 34.54 -21.61
CA HIS A 531 4.39 35.33 -21.55
C HIS A 531 3.74 35.26 -20.17
N LEU A 532 3.74 34.08 -19.54
CA LEU A 532 3.25 33.93 -18.18
C LEU A 532 4.07 34.75 -17.17
N VAL A 533 5.40 34.78 -17.32
CA VAL A 533 6.27 35.64 -16.48
C VAL A 533 5.92 37.12 -16.66
N ARG A 534 5.75 37.60 -17.90
CA ARG A 534 5.35 38.99 -18.18
C ARG A 534 4.00 39.33 -17.58
N TYR A 535 3.05 38.40 -17.67
CA TYR A 535 1.71 38.55 -17.12
C TYR A 535 1.71 38.59 -15.58
N MET A 536 2.49 37.72 -14.93
CA MET A 536 2.59 37.67 -13.47
C MET A 536 3.35 38.87 -12.87
N TYR A 537 4.25 39.49 -13.64
CA TYR A 537 5.12 40.58 -13.18
C TYR A 537 5.12 41.76 -14.18
N PRO A 538 4.02 42.53 -14.27
CA PRO A 538 3.93 43.67 -15.19
C PRO A 538 4.88 44.81 -14.79
N ILE A 539 5.44 45.51 -15.78
CA ILE A 539 6.45 46.57 -15.60
C ILE A 539 5.88 47.79 -14.86
N ASP A 540 4.62 48.13 -15.10
CA ASP A 540 4.05 49.42 -14.68
C ASP A 540 3.34 49.37 -13.31
N GLY A 541 3.46 48.29 -12.54
CA GLY A 541 2.79 48.13 -11.25
C GLY A 541 1.25 48.15 -11.30
N GLY A 542 0.65 48.33 -12.48
CA GLY A 542 -0.77 48.16 -12.71
C GLY A 542 -1.15 46.73 -12.44
N ARG A 543 -2.16 46.50 -11.58
CA ARG A 543 -2.83 45.21 -11.53
C ARG A 543 -3.28 44.87 -12.95
N PRO A 544 -3.09 43.63 -13.43
CA PRO A 544 -3.57 43.26 -14.74
C PRO A 544 -5.08 43.49 -14.80
N ILE A 545 -5.50 44.52 -15.55
CA ILE A 545 -6.88 44.70 -15.99
C ILE A 545 -7.06 43.63 -17.05
N GLY A 546 -7.60 42.49 -16.64
CA GLY A 546 -7.56 41.27 -17.44
C GLY A 546 -7.33 40.00 -16.65
N MET A 547 -7.55 40.00 -15.34
CA MET A 547 -8.02 38.78 -14.70
C MET A 547 -9.44 38.53 -15.24
N GLN A 548 -9.56 37.96 -16.45
CA GLN A 548 -10.49 36.86 -16.55
C GLN A 548 -9.87 35.79 -15.63
N CYS A 549 -10.20 35.88 -14.34
CA CYS A 549 -10.39 34.67 -13.55
C CYS A 549 -11.05 33.71 -14.51
N ILE A 550 -10.50 32.50 -14.70
CA ILE A 550 -11.24 31.43 -15.36
C ILE A 550 -12.67 31.57 -14.83
N PRO A 551 -13.65 31.97 -15.67
CA PRO A 551 -14.88 32.50 -15.12
C PRO A 551 -15.41 31.44 -14.15
N ASP A 552 -15.87 31.81 -12.95
CA ASP A 552 -16.19 30.83 -11.89
C ASP A 552 -17.22 29.77 -12.35
N VAL A 553 -17.87 30.02 -13.50
CA VAL A 553 -18.70 29.08 -14.24
C VAL A 553 -17.94 27.88 -14.84
N LEU A 554 -16.66 28.04 -15.20
CA LEU A 554 -15.75 27.04 -15.79
C LEU A 554 -14.86 26.35 -14.74
N LEU A 555 -14.69 26.93 -13.55
CA LEU A 555 -14.07 26.25 -12.41
C LEU A 555 -15.13 25.59 -11.54
N CYS A 556 -15.15 24.26 -11.54
CA CYS A 556 -15.88 23.53 -10.50
C CYS A 556 -15.23 23.83 -9.13
N PRO A 557 -15.97 24.06 -8.04
CA PRO A 557 -15.38 24.21 -6.71
C PRO A 557 -14.51 23.02 -6.27
N ILE A 558 -14.76 21.84 -6.85
CA ILE A 558 -13.90 20.67 -6.68
C ILE A 558 -12.50 20.92 -7.24
N SER A 559 -12.37 21.61 -8.39
CA SER A 559 -11.08 21.92 -9.00
C SER A 559 -10.20 22.76 -8.09
N ARG A 560 -10.76 23.73 -7.33
CA ARG A 560 -9.98 24.50 -6.34
C ARG A 560 -9.61 23.72 -5.08
N THR A 561 -10.27 22.59 -4.83
CA THR A 561 -10.03 21.72 -3.67
C THR A 561 -9.04 20.61 -3.99
N ILE A 562 -9.02 20.13 -5.23
CA ILE A 562 -8.16 19.04 -5.71
C ILE A 562 -6.90 19.56 -6.43
N MET A 563 -7.02 20.66 -7.18
CA MET A 563 -5.92 21.26 -7.95
C MET A 563 -5.41 22.51 -7.20
N LYS A 564 -4.10 22.57 -6.99
CA LYS A 564 -3.39 23.71 -6.41
C LYS A 564 -3.29 24.87 -7.39
N ASP A 565 -3.14 24.58 -8.69
CA ASP A 565 -2.97 25.59 -9.74
C ASP A 565 -3.66 25.16 -11.05
N PRO A 566 -4.99 25.39 -11.19
CA PRO A 566 -5.75 24.93 -12.34
C PRO A 566 -5.49 25.79 -13.60
N VAL A 567 -5.14 25.15 -14.72
CA VAL A 567 -4.90 25.76 -16.03
C VAL A 567 -5.77 25.11 -17.11
N ILE A 568 -6.26 25.90 -18.07
CA ILE A 568 -6.99 25.40 -19.24
C ILE A 568 -6.00 25.28 -20.40
N VAL A 569 -5.86 24.10 -20.99
CA VAL A 569 -5.02 23.87 -22.17
C VAL A 569 -5.83 24.05 -23.46
N THR A 570 -5.16 23.97 -24.62
CA THR A 570 -5.76 24.26 -25.94
C THR A 570 -6.96 23.38 -26.31
N ASP A 571 -7.15 22.23 -25.65
CA ASP A 571 -8.31 21.35 -25.84
C ASP A 571 -9.54 21.75 -25.02
N GLY A 572 -9.46 22.84 -24.25
CA GLY A 572 -10.55 23.37 -23.42
C GLY A 572 -10.74 22.66 -22.08
N LYS A 573 -9.87 21.70 -21.71
CA LYS A 573 -9.93 21.01 -20.41
C LYS A 573 -9.05 21.67 -19.36
N THR A 574 -9.44 21.53 -18.09
CA THR A 574 -8.73 22.07 -16.92
C THR A 574 -7.84 21.00 -16.29
N TYR A 575 -6.56 21.31 -16.10
CA TYR A 575 -5.56 20.46 -15.45
C TYR A 575 -4.92 21.19 -14.27
N ASP A 576 -4.34 20.47 -13.32
CA ASP A 576 -3.38 21.07 -12.40
C ASP A 576 -2.04 21.30 -13.13
N GLN A 577 -1.48 22.50 -13.02
CA GLN A 577 -0.27 22.88 -13.74
C GLN A 577 0.90 21.94 -13.45
N ALA A 578 1.01 21.42 -12.23
CA ALA A 578 2.07 20.48 -11.86
C ALA A 578 1.93 19.13 -12.60
N SER A 579 0.70 18.71 -12.90
CA SER A 579 0.44 17.46 -13.63
C SER A 579 0.90 17.53 -15.08
N ILE A 580 0.81 18.70 -15.72
CA ILE A 580 1.33 18.93 -17.07
C ILE A 580 2.87 18.86 -17.07
N THR A 581 3.51 19.36 -16.01
CA THR A 581 4.98 19.41 -15.93
C THR A 581 5.60 18.05 -15.64
N ILE A 582 4.89 17.18 -14.90
CA ILE A 582 5.37 15.85 -14.51
C ILE A 582 5.36 14.87 -15.69
N ASP A 583 4.34 14.90 -16.55
CA ASP A 583 4.25 14.03 -17.74
C ASP A 583 5.37 14.30 -18.74
N ALA A 584 5.68 15.57 -18.97
CA ALA A 584 6.79 15.99 -19.83
C ALA A 584 8.17 15.56 -19.28
N CYS A 585 8.31 15.43 -17.96
CA CYS A 585 9.53 14.95 -17.29
C CYS A 585 9.67 13.42 -17.32
N LEU A 586 8.58 12.68 -17.04
CA LEU A 586 8.58 11.22 -17.05
C LEU A 586 8.82 10.64 -18.44
N HIS A 587 8.28 11.27 -19.49
CA HIS A 587 8.55 10.87 -20.87
C HIS A 587 10.03 11.02 -21.26
N ARG A 588 10.73 12.03 -20.73
CA ARG A 588 12.15 12.30 -21.03
C ARG A 588 13.12 11.37 -20.26
N GLU A 589 12.83 11.04 -19.00
CA GLU A 589 13.65 10.07 -18.24
C GLU A 589 13.58 8.66 -18.85
N TYR A 590 12.41 8.27 -19.39
CA TYR A 590 12.26 6.99 -20.08
C TYR A 590 12.98 6.95 -21.45
N ALA A 591 13.10 8.10 -22.12
CA ALA A 591 13.81 8.22 -23.40
C ALA A 591 15.34 8.24 -23.23
N SER A 592 15.87 8.86 -22.17
CA SER A 592 17.32 8.92 -21.92
C SER A 592 17.91 7.57 -21.51
N LEU A 593 17.14 6.71 -20.83
CA LEU A 593 17.55 5.35 -20.48
C LEU A 593 17.71 4.42 -21.70
N LYS A 594 17.16 4.77 -22.87
CA LYS A 594 17.26 3.97 -24.10
C LYS A 594 18.43 4.36 -25.01
N SER A 595 19.05 5.53 -24.84
CA SER A 595 20.02 6.08 -25.78
C SER A 595 21.49 5.86 -25.42
N GLU A 596 21.83 5.34 -24.23
CA GLU A 596 23.22 5.04 -23.87
C GLU A 596 23.67 3.66 -24.41
N HIS A 597 24.32 3.68 -25.57
CA HIS A 597 25.17 2.60 -26.08
C HIS A 597 26.63 2.83 -25.66
N VAL A 598 27.10 2.20 -24.57
CA VAL A 598 28.52 1.83 -24.37
C VAL A 598 28.61 0.52 -23.55
N TYR A 599 29.58 -0.32 -23.94
CA TYR A 599 29.77 -1.76 -23.74
C TYR A 599 30.00 -2.33 -22.31
N ASN A 600 29.75 -3.66 -22.21
CA ASN A 600 30.31 -4.67 -21.28
C ASN A 600 29.84 -4.73 -19.82
N SER A 601 28.68 -5.34 -19.59
CA SER A 601 28.57 -6.30 -18.48
C SER A 601 27.67 -7.49 -18.86
N GLY A 602 28.12 -8.71 -18.57
CA GLY A 602 27.34 -9.95 -18.79
C GLY A 602 26.01 -10.00 -18.03
N ILE A 603 25.74 -9.00 -17.19
CA ILE A 603 24.51 -8.84 -16.42
C ILE A 603 23.34 -8.44 -17.34
N ALA A 604 23.58 -7.63 -18.37
CA ALA A 604 22.53 -7.19 -19.29
C ALA A 604 21.93 -8.35 -20.11
N HIS A 605 22.76 -9.30 -20.54
CA HIS A 605 22.28 -10.50 -21.26
C HIS A 605 21.53 -11.49 -20.36
N VAL A 606 21.89 -11.57 -19.07
CA VAL A 606 21.16 -12.39 -18.09
C VAL A 606 19.81 -11.76 -17.76
N VAL A 607 19.74 -10.43 -17.62
CA VAL A 607 18.47 -9.71 -17.39
C VAL A 607 17.57 -9.76 -18.62
N LEU A 608 18.11 -9.63 -19.83
CA LEU A 608 17.33 -9.78 -21.08
C LEU A 608 16.81 -11.21 -21.26
N ALA A 609 17.61 -12.24 -20.99
CA ALA A 609 17.19 -13.64 -21.11
C ALA A 609 16.16 -14.05 -20.05
N VAL A 610 16.26 -13.51 -18.83
CA VAL A 610 15.26 -13.73 -17.75
C VAL A 610 13.94 -13.03 -18.06
N ASN A 611 13.96 -11.87 -18.73
CA ASN A 611 12.75 -11.15 -19.10
C ASN A 611 12.09 -11.69 -20.39
N VAL A 612 12.86 -12.14 -21.38
CA VAL A 612 12.31 -12.81 -22.58
C VAL A 612 11.73 -14.19 -22.23
N GLY A 613 12.33 -14.92 -21.28
CA GLY A 613 11.77 -16.18 -20.76
C GLY A 613 10.52 -16.02 -19.88
N ARG A 614 10.18 -14.78 -19.48
CA ARG A 614 8.93 -14.46 -18.76
C ARG A 614 7.75 -14.15 -19.67
N HIS A 615 7.98 -13.85 -20.96
CA HIS A 615 6.91 -13.39 -21.85
C HIS A 615 6.57 -14.28 -23.03
N HIS A 616 7.30 -15.36 -23.29
CA HIS A 616 6.79 -16.42 -24.15
C HIS A 616 7.24 -17.80 -23.66
N ILE A 617 6.26 -18.66 -23.36
CA ILE A 617 6.22 -20.13 -23.55
C ILE A 617 5.05 -20.65 -22.68
N THR A 618 3.91 -20.93 -23.32
CA THR A 618 2.67 -21.46 -22.73
C THR A 618 2.62 -23.00 -22.72
N ASN A 619 3.73 -23.70 -22.98
CA ASN A 619 3.76 -25.17 -22.99
C ASN A 619 4.89 -25.73 -22.09
N ARG A 620 4.52 -26.67 -21.21
CA ARG A 620 5.34 -27.26 -20.13
C ARG A 620 6.57 -28.00 -20.68
N GLU A 621 6.47 -28.63 -21.85
CA GLU A 621 7.55 -29.38 -22.50
C GLU A 621 8.65 -28.47 -23.10
N ASN A 622 8.28 -27.28 -23.58
CA ASN A 622 9.23 -26.32 -24.16
C ASN A 622 10.06 -25.60 -23.10
N LYS A 623 9.56 -25.49 -21.87
CA LYS A 623 10.28 -24.86 -20.76
C LYS A 623 11.47 -25.70 -20.30
N GLU A 624 11.30 -27.02 -20.23
CA GLU A 624 12.37 -27.93 -19.83
C GLU A 624 13.47 -28.05 -20.90
N ASN A 625 13.07 -28.08 -22.18
CA ASN A 625 14.01 -28.08 -23.31
C ASN A 625 14.77 -26.75 -23.47
N SER A 626 14.13 -25.62 -23.20
CA SER A 626 14.79 -24.30 -23.20
C SER A 626 15.82 -24.17 -22.07
N ILE A 627 15.50 -24.70 -20.89
CA ILE A 627 16.44 -24.76 -19.75
C ILE A 627 17.62 -25.69 -20.06
N LYS A 628 17.38 -26.86 -20.66
CA LYS A 628 18.45 -27.78 -21.09
C LYS A 628 19.37 -27.14 -22.14
N ARG A 629 18.82 -26.40 -23.12
CA ARG A 629 19.61 -25.66 -24.12
C ARG A 629 20.42 -24.52 -23.50
N PHE A 630 19.84 -23.79 -22.55
CA PHE A 630 20.53 -22.71 -21.83
C PHE A 630 21.69 -23.23 -20.97
N LEU A 631 21.49 -24.34 -20.25
CA LEU A 631 22.56 -24.97 -19.47
C LEU A 631 23.66 -25.55 -20.37
N LYS A 632 23.30 -26.09 -21.55
CA LYS A 632 24.27 -26.53 -22.57
C LYS A 632 25.08 -25.35 -23.12
N TYR A 633 24.44 -24.21 -23.39
CA TYR A 633 25.09 -22.98 -23.85
C TYR A 633 26.07 -22.40 -22.81
N ILE A 634 25.70 -22.36 -21.53
CA ILE A 634 26.60 -21.91 -20.44
C ILE A 634 27.81 -22.85 -20.32
N LYS A 635 27.59 -24.16 -20.40
CA LYS A 635 28.67 -25.16 -20.32
C LYS A 635 29.62 -25.10 -21.52
N GLN A 636 29.11 -24.79 -22.72
CA GLN A 636 29.90 -24.63 -23.94
C GLN A 636 30.70 -23.31 -23.99
N ASN A 637 30.27 -22.28 -23.26
CA ASN A 637 30.91 -20.94 -23.27
C ASN A 637 31.63 -20.61 -21.96
N GLN A 638 31.88 -21.61 -21.11
CA GLN A 638 32.42 -21.47 -19.75
C GLN A 638 33.78 -20.75 -19.70
N ASN A 639 34.63 -20.95 -20.71
CA ASN A 639 35.94 -20.30 -20.80
C ASN A 639 35.89 -18.87 -21.38
N LYS A 640 34.85 -18.51 -22.14
CA LYS A 640 34.70 -17.17 -22.73
C LYS A 640 34.00 -16.18 -21.79
N LEU A 641 33.18 -16.67 -20.86
CA LEU A 641 32.37 -15.83 -19.98
C LEU A 641 33.06 -15.43 -18.66
N ASN A 642 34.29 -15.90 -18.41
CA ASN A 642 35.10 -15.63 -17.21
C ASN A 642 34.30 -15.72 -15.89
N LEU A 643 33.37 -16.67 -15.82
CA LEU A 643 32.46 -16.86 -14.69
C LEU A 643 33.04 -17.82 -13.66
N ASN A 644 33.07 -17.39 -12.40
CA ASN A 644 33.61 -18.16 -11.28
C ASN A 644 32.77 -19.44 -11.04
N CYS A 645 33.41 -20.62 -11.18
CA CYS A 645 32.74 -21.94 -11.13
C CYS A 645 31.95 -22.20 -9.83
N LYS A 646 32.30 -21.52 -8.73
CA LYS A 646 31.58 -21.62 -7.45
C LYS A 646 30.16 -21.03 -7.53
N LEU A 647 29.94 -19.94 -8.28
CA LEU A 647 28.62 -19.30 -8.38
C LEU A 647 27.61 -20.16 -9.15
N ILE A 648 28.04 -20.80 -10.25
CA ILE A 648 27.18 -21.70 -11.04
C ILE A 648 26.75 -22.92 -10.21
N THR A 649 27.66 -23.45 -9.40
CA THR A 649 27.38 -24.59 -8.51
C THR A 649 26.43 -24.20 -7.38
N ILE A 650 26.56 -23.00 -6.83
CA ILE A 650 25.64 -22.44 -5.81
C ILE A 650 24.25 -22.20 -6.39
N TYR A 651 24.15 -21.63 -7.60
CA TYR A 651 22.86 -21.40 -8.26
C TYR A 651 22.19 -22.70 -8.67
N ALA A 652 22.93 -23.69 -9.20
CA ALA A 652 22.38 -25.00 -9.53
C ALA A 652 21.87 -25.75 -8.28
N LYS A 653 22.60 -25.69 -7.15
CA LYS A 653 22.14 -26.24 -5.86
C LYS A 653 20.90 -25.51 -5.31
N LYS A 654 20.87 -24.17 -5.37
CA LYS A 654 19.69 -23.38 -4.95
C LYS A 654 18.47 -23.66 -5.83
N PHE A 655 18.63 -23.85 -7.13
CA PHE A 655 17.51 -24.12 -8.05
C PHE A 655 16.93 -25.54 -7.87
N LYS A 656 17.78 -26.53 -7.58
CA LYS A 656 17.33 -27.89 -7.23
C LYS A 656 16.52 -27.89 -5.92
N ASN A 657 16.90 -27.05 -4.94
CA ASN A 657 16.13 -26.85 -3.71
C ASN A 657 14.82 -26.06 -3.93
N ILE A 658 14.76 -25.15 -4.92
CA ILE A 658 13.53 -24.39 -5.25
C ILE A 658 12.44 -25.29 -5.85
N ASN A 659 12.79 -26.35 -6.58
CA ASN A 659 11.80 -27.32 -7.07
C ASN A 659 11.26 -28.21 -5.95
N ASN A 660 12.09 -28.57 -4.96
CA ASN A 660 11.63 -29.31 -3.77
C ASN A 660 10.78 -28.45 -2.81
N LEU A 661 10.91 -27.12 -2.86
CA LEU A 661 10.13 -26.18 -2.04
C LEU A 661 8.81 -25.74 -2.69
N ARG A 662 8.55 -26.10 -3.96
CA ARG A 662 7.31 -25.71 -4.65
C ARG A 662 6.11 -26.61 -4.36
N ASP A 663 6.32 -27.81 -3.84
CA ASP A 663 5.23 -28.64 -3.31
C ASP A 663 4.77 -28.24 -1.90
N VAL A 664 5.39 -27.21 -1.30
CA VAL A 664 5.08 -26.75 0.07
C VAL A 664 4.48 -25.33 0.11
N ARG A 665 4.39 -24.63 -1.03
CA ARG A 665 3.80 -23.27 -1.09
C ARG A 665 2.35 -23.27 -1.55
N ASN A 666 1.48 -23.79 -0.69
CA ASN A 666 0.09 -23.34 -0.56
C ASN A 666 -0.15 -23.08 0.92
N LYS A 667 0.20 -21.89 1.40
CA LYS A 667 -0.30 -21.18 2.60
C LYS A 667 0.64 -20.04 3.00
N GLN A 668 0.03 -18.93 3.43
CA GLN A 668 0.61 -17.76 4.14
C GLN A 668 1.36 -16.74 3.25
N ASN A 669 1.13 -15.42 3.29
CA ASN A 669 0.48 -14.53 4.26
C ASN A 669 0.01 -13.23 3.59
N ILE A 670 -0.86 -12.48 4.28
CA ILE A 670 -1.02 -11.02 4.13
C ILE A 670 -0.38 -10.31 5.34
N GLU A 671 0.18 -9.14 5.08
CA GLU A 671 0.72 -8.16 6.02
C GLU A 671 -0.33 -7.14 6.53
N CYS A 672 -0.11 -6.73 7.79
CA CYS A 672 -0.25 -5.38 8.39
C CYS A 672 -1.59 -4.61 8.45
N SER A 673 -2.01 -4.24 9.67
CA SER A 673 -1.60 -2.94 10.26
C SER A 673 -2.10 -2.72 11.72
N LYS A 674 -1.24 -2.07 12.53
CA LYS A 674 -1.43 -1.66 13.93
C LYS A 674 -1.19 -0.14 14.03
N TYR A 675 -2.20 0.68 14.32
CA TYR A 675 -1.99 2.03 14.88
C TYR A 675 -3.25 2.66 15.50
N LYS A 676 -3.68 2.24 16.70
CA LYS A 676 -4.49 3.10 17.62
C LYS A 676 -4.64 2.62 19.07
N LEU A 677 -3.87 1.62 19.52
CA LEU A 677 -3.99 1.07 20.88
C LEU A 677 -3.34 1.95 21.98
N ASN A 678 -2.51 2.94 21.63
CA ASN A 678 -1.68 3.64 22.63
C ASN A 678 -2.34 4.79 23.39
N LYS A 679 -3.51 5.32 22.98
CA LYS A 679 -4.12 6.47 23.67
C LYS A 679 -5.10 6.08 24.79
N THR A 680 -5.65 4.86 24.74
CA THR A 680 -6.58 4.35 25.76
C THR A 680 -5.85 3.61 26.88
N LEU A 681 -4.76 2.91 26.58
CA LEU A 681 -3.92 2.25 27.59
C LEU A 681 -3.24 3.26 28.53
N SER A 682 -2.81 4.43 28.02
CA SER A 682 -2.20 5.47 28.85
C SER A 682 -3.15 6.04 29.92
N LYS A 683 -4.45 6.21 29.60
CA LYS A 683 -5.46 6.72 30.55
C LYS A 683 -5.90 5.67 31.58
N ILE A 684 -5.78 4.38 31.24
CA ILE A 684 -6.07 3.27 32.17
C ILE A 684 -4.88 3.09 33.13
N CYS A 685 -3.65 3.22 32.65
CA CYS A 685 -2.45 3.17 33.49
C CYS A 685 -2.35 4.36 34.47
N GLU A 686 -2.72 5.58 34.06
CA GLU A 686 -2.75 6.73 35.00
C GLU A 686 -3.79 6.56 36.13
N LYS A 687 -4.98 6.04 35.83
CA LYS A 687 -6.00 5.75 36.87
C LYS A 687 -5.62 4.58 37.78
N PHE A 688 -4.81 3.64 37.29
CA PHE A 688 -4.34 2.50 38.07
C PHE A 688 -3.19 2.90 39.00
N MET A 689 -2.26 3.76 38.54
CA MET A 689 -1.13 4.25 39.34
C MET A 689 -1.56 5.21 40.46
N LEU A 690 -2.60 6.03 40.24
CA LEU A 690 -3.17 6.88 41.30
C LEU A 690 -3.89 6.07 42.41
N ARG A 691 -4.30 4.83 42.12
CA ARG A 691 -4.95 3.94 43.10
C ARG A 691 -3.95 3.11 43.91
N ILE A 692 -2.75 2.86 43.37
CA ILE A 692 -1.66 2.18 44.08
C ILE A 692 -0.90 3.14 45.01
N GLY A 693 -0.80 4.43 44.65
CA GLY A 693 -0.22 5.46 45.53
C GLY A 693 -1.01 5.71 46.82
N ALA A 694 -2.31 5.39 46.86
CA ALA A 694 -3.16 5.56 48.04
C ALA A 694 -3.20 4.35 48.99
N LEU A 695 -2.61 3.21 48.60
CA LEU A 695 -2.62 1.97 49.38
C LEU A 695 -1.30 1.69 50.13
N ASN A 696 -0.23 2.45 49.87
CA ASN A 696 1.06 2.31 50.57
C ASN A 696 1.23 3.24 51.78
N ASN A 697 0.14 3.78 52.34
CA ASN A 697 0.22 4.67 53.52
C ASN A 697 -0.66 4.22 54.71
N LYS A 698 -0.94 2.91 54.82
CA LYS A 698 -1.49 2.31 56.04
C LYS A 698 -0.94 0.91 56.25
N GLN A 699 0.30 0.82 56.74
CA GLN A 699 0.75 -0.31 57.56
C GLN A 699 1.98 0.10 58.37
N ASP A 700 1.76 1.05 59.27
CA ASP A 700 2.49 1.15 60.53
C ASP A 700 1.42 1.32 61.62
N LYS A 701 1.10 0.21 62.30
CA LYS A 701 0.52 0.03 63.64
C LYS A 701 -0.36 -1.23 63.74
N CYS A 702 -0.06 -1.99 64.80
CA CYS A 702 -0.62 -3.26 65.29
C CYS A 702 0.02 -4.52 64.71
#